data_AF-A0A7W1YJ84-F1
#
_entry.id   AF-A0A7W1YJ84-F1
#
_cell.length_a   1.000
_cell.length_b   1.000
_cell.length_c   1.000
_cell.angle_alpha   90.00
_cell.angle_beta   90.00
_cell.angle_gamma   90.00
#
_symmetry.space_group_name_H-M   'P 1'
#
loop_
_entity.id
_entity.type
_entity.pdbx_description
1 polymer ?
#
loop_
_entity_poly.entity_id
_entity_poly.type
_entity_poly.pdbx_seq_one_letter_code
_entity_poly.pdbx_strand_id
1 'polypeptide(L)'
;MRVLLTAMVLLLLAGRCALGAAEGSGPWTLRKNGAVTVVTLERAPDGAATLVAVITPEPPTDGRTPGHLYSIDLKSTTGKPSLLELKAGGPAKATGPLTADQPVHMIKGVDEDLPVYPEGPVTLRLPIQLPAGPAGQTVDVVAVIGYMVCGSDYCLNPVKALLTITLPTVPVASGTPAVAAVTAAVDPAVLRDAVRVELLAARAAEGDALRTIVADELVKAQAGRIIRWRRPATVAEAERFIAEAQQAGMAALLDFTGPSCVNCQDMAKTVFRDPRVIAGWNNAVPIEIDTDPPNDALAQWEQDRFKTQSRPLYVRLEAAPKGGQAGTGGAETRWSEVFDPRNSVAMERFLAFLGGGTGSDAGGGSGVGQFILLALLGGLFTLVMPCTYPMIPFTLNFFAKQAAGGRRLVPLAAFYAFGIIACFVGLGVLITGVFGSTLATVSGHPVTNLVIALLFTVLGLSLLGAFFLRLPAALEGQLGGSRGGYLGALIMGLTFAVTAFTCTAPFAGSVLAQAVATGSWVRAMLGMAVYASAIALPFFVLAISPGALSRLPRAGAWMNEFKVVGGLVELAAALKFLAICDNAWGWGVVGRTLTIAVWAAVALLIAFYVLGKVRMAGDTPVAEAGVGRTLLAIIFLALGLWLAAGLAGHNLGVLESFFPADAAP
;
A
#
# COMPACT_ATOMS: atom_id res chain seq x y z
N MET A 1 -27.53 55.89 -40.01
CA MET A 1 -28.56 54.99 -40.60
C MET A 1 -28.08 54.21 -41.83
N ARG A 2 -27.29 54.77 -42.75
CA ARG A 2 -26.74 54.00 -43.90
C ARG A 2 -25.59 53.03 -43.55
N VAL A 3 -24.79 53.29 -42.51
CA VAL A 3 -23.69 52.39 -42.08
C VAL A 3 -24.21 51.17 -41.30
N LEU A 4 -25.29 51.30 -40.52
CA LEU A 4 -25.95 50.17 -39.86
C LEU A 4 -26.64 49.23 -40.88
N LEU A 5 -27.15 49.76 -41.99
CA LEU A 5 -27.76 48.94 -43.04
C LEU A 5 -26.71 48.11 -43.80
N THR A 6 -25.49 48.60 -43.97
CA THR A 6 -24.42 47.85 -44.66
C THR A 6 -23.83 46.74 -43.77
N ALA A 7 -23.73 46.95 -42.45
CA ALA A 7 -23.27 45.93 -41.52
C ALA A 7 -24.30 44.80 -41.31
N MET A 8 -25.59 45.12 -41.31
CA MET A 8 -26.66 44.12 -41.15
C MET A 8 -26.87 43.28 -42.42
N VAL A 9 -26.61 43.86 -43.61
CA VAL A 9 -26.62 43.12 -44.89
C VAL A 9 -25.38 42.22 -45.03
N LEU A 10 -24.21 42.60 -44.48
CA LEU A 10 -23.03 41.72 -44.46
C LEU A 10 -23.19 40.51 -43.50
N LEU A 11 -23.85 40.70 -42.35
CA LEU A 11 -24.15 39.60 -41.42
C LEU A 11 -25.24 38.65 -41.94
N LEU A 12 -26.14 39.13 -42.81
CA LEU A 12 -27.16 38.28 -43.46
C LEU A 12 -26.62 37.53 -44.69
N LEU A 13 -25.51 37.96 -45.29
CA LEU A 13 -24.90 37.31 -46.47
C LEU A 13 -23.85 36.23 -46.13
N ALA A 14 -23.28 36.23 -44.92
CA ALA A 14 -22.41 35.13 -44.47
C ALA A 14 -23.20 33.87 -44.03
N GLY A 15 -24.52 33.99 -43.83
CA GLY A 15 -25.39 32.89 -43.39
C GLY A 15 -25.96 32.00 -44.49
N ARG A 16 -25.65 32.25 -45.77
CA ARG A 16 -26.17 31.45 -46.91
C ARG A 16 -25.17 31.37 -48.06
N CYS A 17 -24.10 30.61 -47.87
CA CYS A 17 -23.33 30.03 -48.97
C CYS A 17 -22.80 28.66 -48.56
N ALA A 18 -23.65 27.66 -48.74
CA ALA A 18 -23.35 26.28 -49.13
C ALA A 18 -24.47 25.37 -48.61
N LEU A 19 -25.59 25.38 -49.33
CA LEU A 19 -26.47 24.21 -49.33
C LEU A 19 -25.69 23.07 -50.01
N GLY A 20 -25.39 22.06 -49.21
CA GLY A 20 -25.04 20.73 -49.66
C GLY A 20 -25.55 19.78 -48.59
N ALA A 21 -26.84 19.46 -48.65
CA ALA A 21 -27.46 18.49 -47.76
C ALA A 21 -26.71 17.16 -47.88
N ALA A 22 -25.96 16.81 -46.83
CA ALA A 22 -25.61 15.44 -46.51
C ALA A 22 -26.33 15.13 -45.20
N GLU A 23 -27.49 14.49 -45.31
CA GLU A 23 -28.20 13.89 -44.18
C GLU A 23 -27.24 12.99 -43.39
N GLY A 24 -27.05 13.28 -42.09
CA GLY A 24 -26.41 12.34 -41.16
C GLY A 24 -25.34 12.85 -40.19
N SER A 25 -24.95 14.13 -40.19
CA SER A 25 -23.96 14.65 -39.22
C SER A 25 -24.36 16.01 -38.66
N GLY A 26 -25.18 16.00 -37.60
CA GLY A 26 -25.57 17.23 -36.89
C GLY A 26 -24.43 17.81 -36.03
N PRO A 27 -24.51 19.09 -35.64
CA PRO A 27 -23.62 19.64 -34.63
C PRO A 27 -23.87 18.96 -33.28
N TRP A 28 -22.87 18.28 -32.73
CA TRP A 28 -22.97 17.65 -31.42
C TRP A 28 -22.62 18.67 -30.34
N THR A 29 -23.59 19.02 -29.50
CA THR A 29 -23.44 20.06 -28.49
C THR A 29 -23.26 19.48 -27.09
N LEU A 30 -22.23 19.93 -26.38
CA LEU A 30 -21.97 19.60 -24.98
C LEU A 30 -21.88 20.88 -24.16
N ARG A 31 -22.78 21.08 -23.20
CA ARG A 31 -22.73 22.20 -22.25
C ARG A 31 -22.35 21.68 -20.86
N LYS A 32 -21.13 21.96 -20.40
CA LYS A 32 -20.63 21.44 -19.11
C LYS A 32 -19.54 22.35 -18.53
N ASN A 33 -19.57 22.56 -17.21
CA ASN A 33 -18.64 23.39 -16.44
C ASN A 33 -18.32 24.74 -17.12
N GLY A 34 -19.34 25.52 -17.42
CA GLY A 34 -19.19 26.91 -17.88
C GLY A 34 -18.64 27.09 -19.30
N ALA A 35 -18.71 26.07 -20.15
CA ALA A 35 -18.47 26.20 -21.59
C ALA A 35 -19.48 25.39 -22.40
N VAL A 36 -19.79 25.89 -23.60
CA VAL A 36 -20.55 25.20 -24.64
C VAL A 36 -19.57 24.74 -25.71
N THR A 37 -19.47 23.43 -25.92
CA THR A 37 -18.69 22.83 -26.99
C THR A 37 -19.63 22.39 -28.11
N VAL A 38 -19.33 22.79 -29.34
CA VAL A 38 -20.05 22.36 -30.54
C VAL A 38 -19.08 21.62 -31.45
N VAL A 39 -19.33 20.34 -31.69
CA VAL A 39 -18.52 19.52 -32.60
C VAL A 39 -19.23 19.38 -33.93
N THR A 40 -18.52 19.62 -35.02
CA THR A 40 -19.01 19.51 -36.39
C THR A 40 -18.03 18.71 -37.24
N LEU A 41 -18.51 18.19 -38.36
CA LEU A 41 -17.69 17.50 -39.35
C LEU A 41 -17.55 18.39 -40.58
N GLU A 42 -16.35 18.89 -40.85
CA GLU A 42 -16.01 19.57 -42.10
C GLU A 42 -15.48 18.54 -43.09
N ARG A 43 -15.95 18.60 -44.34
CA ARG A 43 -15.47 17.71 -45.42
C ARG A 43 -14.91 18.57 -46.54
N ALA A 44 -13.65 18.36 -46.89
CA ALA A 44 -12.99 19.04 -47.98
C ALA A 44 -13.36 18.38 -49.33
N PRO A 45 -13.31 19.14 -50.45
CA PRO A 45 -13.69 18.64 -51.78
C PRO A 45 -12.83 17.47 -52.28
N ASP A 46 -11.64 17.28 -51.71
CA ASP A 46 -10.68 16.21 -51.98
C ASP A 46 -10.99 14.89 -51.23
N GLY A 47 -12.06 14.87 -50.42
CA GLY A 47 -12.46 13.69 -49.63
C GLY A 47 -11.84 13.62 -48.23
N ALA A 48 -11.01 14.60 -47.84
CA ALA A 48 -10.51 14.68 -46.46
C ALA A 48 -11.63 15.12 -45.51
N ALA A 49 -11.71 14.49 -44.34
CA ALA A 49 -12.69 14.82 -43.30
C ALA A 49 -11.95 15.36 -42.06
N THR A 50 -12.46 16.46 -41.50
CA THR A 50 -11.89 17.11 -40.32
C THR A 50 -12.99 17.27 -39.28
N LEU A 51 -12.73 16.76 -38.07
CA LEU A 51 -13.58 16.99 -36.92
C LEU A 51 -13.22 18.34 -36.30
N VAL A 52 -14.20 19.22 -36.18
CA VAL A 52 -14.01 20.60 -35.70
C VAL A 52 -14.80 20.80 -34.42
N ALA A 53 -14.11 21.06 -33.30
CA ALA A 53 -14.73 21.35 -32.02
C ALA A 53 -14.54 22.82 -31.66
N VAL A 54 -15.63 23.57 -31.59
CA VAL A 54 -15.64 24.97 -31.13
C VAL A 54 -16.01 24.98 -29.65
N ILE A 55 -15.09 25.39 -28.79
CA ILE A 55 -15.31 25.50 -27.35
C ILE A 55 -15.50 26.98 -27.01
N THR A 56 -16.69 27.33 -26.53
CA THR A 56 -17.06 28.71 -26.17
C THR A 56 -17.27 28.80 -24.66
N PRO A 57 -16.37 29.46 -23.91
CA PRO A 57 -16.58 29.77 -22.50
C PRO A 57 -17.84 30.63 -22.33
N GLU A 58 -18.69 30.26 -21.37
CA GLU A 58 -19.89 31.03 -21.04
C GLU A 58 -19.54 32.17 -20.08
N PRO A 59 -20.13 33.36 -20.26
CA PRO A 59 -19.92 34.45 -19.32
C PRO A 59 -20.46 34.05 -17.93
N PRO A 60 -19.71 34.27 -16.84
CA PRO A 60 -20.16 33.92 -15.50
C PRO A 60 -21.38 34.75 -15.09
N THR A 61 -22.39 34.10 -14.52
CA THR A 61 -23.63 34.75 -14.06
C THR A 61 -23.45 35.64 -12.82
N ASP A 62 -22.27 35.60 -12.21
CA ASP A 62 -21.89 36.25 -10.94
C ASP A 62 -21.05 37.53 -11.16
N GLY A 63 -20.99 38.06 -12.40
CA GLY A 63 -20.29 39.31 -12.73
C GLY A 63 -18.75 39.22 -12.77
N ARG A 64 -18.18 38.01 -12.76
CA ARG A 64 -16.73 37.76 -12.82
C ARG A 64 -16.15 37.93 -14.23
N THR A 65 -14.82 37.92 -14.35
CA THR A 65 -14.12 38.03 -15.64
C THR A 65 -14.41 36.83 -16.55
N PRO A 66 -14.46 37.00 -17.89
CA PRO A 66 -14.65 35.89 -18.81
C PRO A 66 -13.55 34.84 -18.67
N GLY A 67 -13.92 33.56 -18.76
CA GLY A 67 -12.97 32.47 -18.65
C GLY A 67 -12.15 32.28 -19.93
N HIS A 68 -10.88 31.90 -19.79
CA HIS A 68 -9.98 31.43 -20.84
C HIS A 68 -9.78 29.91 -20.77
N LEU A 69 -9.19 29.34 -21.82
CA LEU A 69 -8.90 27.92 -21.97
C LEU A 69 -7.39 27.67 -22.05
N TYR A 70 -6.91 26.54 -21.55
CA TYR A 70 -5.51 26.15 -21.70
C TYR A 70 -5.20 25.63 -23.11
N SER A 71 -3.98 25.94 -23.59
CA SER A 71 -3.49 25.50 -24.90
C SER A 71 -3.40 23.97 -25.01
N ILE A 72 -3.41 23.47 -26.26
CA ILE A 72 -3.09 22.07 -26.57
C ILE A 72 -1.64 21.71 -26.16
N ASP A 73 -0.75 22.70 -26.07
CA ASP A 73 0.68 22.52 -25.78
C ASP A 73 1.02 22.55 -24.27
N LEU A 74 0.02 22.59 -23.39
CA LEU A 74 0.25 22.64 -21.93
C LEU A 74 0.91 21.35 -21.42
N LYS A 75 2.15 21.46 -20.91
CA LYS A 75 2.93 20.35 -20.31
C LYS A 75 2.94 20.32 -18.77
N SER A 76 2.38 21.34 -18.13
CA SER A 76 2.42 21.53 -16.68
C SER A 76 1.39 20.65 -15.93
N THR A 77 1.65 20.36 -14.66
CA THR A 77 0.74 19.67 -13.74
C THR A 77 -0.41 20.55 -13.25
N THR A 78 -0.33 21.87 -13.44
CA THR A 78 -1.21 22.88 -12.83
C THR A 78 -2.40 23.28 -13.73
N GLY A 79 -2.88 22.37 -14.58
CA GLY A 79 -4.03 22.59 -15.47
C GLY A 79 -4.36 21.37 -16.35
N LYS A 80 -5.37 21.47 -17.21
CA LYS A 80 -5.66 20.46 -18.24
C LYS A 80 -5.73 21.09 -19.63
N PRO A 81 -4.96 20.57 -20.63
CA PRO A 81 -4.98 21.10 -21.99
C PRO A 81 -6.36 20.90 -22.63
N SER A 82 -6.68 21.78 -23.58
CA SER A 82 -7.79 21.56 -24.49
C SER A 82 -7.48 20.35 -25.38
N LEU A 83 -8.41 19.39 -25.49
CA LEU A 83 -8.17 18.09 -26.12
C LEU A 83 -9.37 17.70 -26.98
N LEU A 84 -9.10 17.20 -28.18
CA LEU A 84 -10.06 16.52 -29.04
C LEU A 84 -9.39 15.27 -29.62
N GLU A 85 -9.86 14.09 -29.22
CA GLU A 85 -9.32 12.80 -29.66
C GLU A 85 -10.42 11.81 -30.01
N LEU A 86 -10.12 10.86 -30.90
CA LEU A 86 -10.98 9.70 -31.15
C LEU A 86 -10.52 8.52 -30.28
N LYS A 87 -11.46 7.73 -29.76
CA LYS A 87 -11.13 6.52 -28.97
C LYS A 87 -10.26 5.55 -29.78
N ALA A 88 -9.12 5.15 -29.22
CA ALA A 88 -8.18 4.22 -29.85
C ALA A 88 -8.86 2.89 -30.22
N GLY A 89 -8.65 2.41 -31.45
CA GLY A 89 -9.27 1.19 -31.98
C GLY A 89 -10.72 1.35 -32.48
N GLY A 90 -11.25 2.58 -32.51
CA GLY A 90 -12.58 2.88 -33.03
C GLY A 90 -12.71 2.84 -34.57
N PRO A 91 -13.95 2.95 -35.10
CA PRO A 91 -14.25 2.86 -36.53
C PRO A 91 -13.61 3.98 -37.38
N ALA A 92 -13.25 5.10 -36.76
CA ALA A 92 -12.59 6.25 -37.38
C ALA A 92 -11.22 6.47 -36.73
N LYS A 93 -10.24 6.90 -37.53
CA LYS A 93 -8.85 7.11 -37.08
C LYS A 93 -8.42 8.55 -37.34
N ALA A 94 -7.68 9.15 -36.42
CA ALA A 94 -7.03 10.44 -36.65
C ALA A 94 -5.87 10.26 -37.64
N THR A 95 -5.80 11.12 -38.67
CA THR A 95 -4.79 11.06 -39.74
C THR A 95 -3.68 12.09 -39.59
N GLY A 96 -3.79 13.00 -38.61
CA GLY A 96 -2.80 14.07 -38.38
C GLY A 96 -2.94 14.71 -37.00
N PRO A 97 -2.05 15.66 -36.66
CA PRO A 97 -2.01 16.30 -35.35
C PRO A 97 -3.21 17.23 -35.12
N LEU A 98 -3.59 17.39 -33.85
CA LEU A 98 -4.60 18.36 -33.43
C LEU A 98 -4.06 19.78 -33.58
N THR A 99 -4.85 20.68 -34.17
CA THR A 99 -4.48 22.09 -34.36
C THR A 99 -5.56 23.01 -33.77
N ALA A 100 -5.18 24.22 -33.37
CA ALA A 100 -6.09 25.24 -32.85
C ALA A 100 -5.98 26.53 -33.68
N ASP A 101 -7.07 27.29 -33.78
CA ASP A 101 -7.13 28.53 -34.56
C ASP A 101 -6.60 29.77 -33.82
N GLN A 102 -6.59 29.74 -32.48
CA GLN A 102 -6.17 30.87 -31.65
C GLN A 102 -4.65 30.86 -31.37
N PRO A 103 -4.00 32.03 -31.33
CA PRO A 103 -2.61 32.16 -30.89
C PRO A 103 -2.49 31.88 -29.39
N VAL A 104 -1.36 31.31 -28.98
CA VAL A 104 -1.07 30.99 -27.58
C VAL A 104 -0.47 32.20 -26.87
N HIS A 105 -1.05 32.57 -25.73
CA HIS A 105 -0.51 33.58 -24.80
C HIS A 105 0.02 32.91 -23.54
N MET A 106 1.11 33.43 -22.99
CA MET A 106 1.69 32.92 -21.75
C MET A 106 1.19 33.76 -20.58
N ILE A 107 0.57 33.13 -19.58
CA ILE A 107 0.23 33.75 -18.30
C ILE A 107 1.20 33.27 -17.22
N LYS A 108 1.57 34.14 -16.28
CA LYS A 108 2.46 33.76 -15.17
C LYS A 108 1.71 32.88 -14.17
N GLY A 109 2.08 31.61 -14.08
CA GLY A 109 1.62 30.70 -13.03
C GLY A 109 2.45 30.83 -11.75
N VAL A 110 2.03 30.12 -10.69
CA VAL A 110 2.71 30.12 -9.38
C VAL A 110 4.10 29.47 -9.45
N ASP A 111 4.25 28.44 -10.28
CA ASP A 111 5.49 27.67 -10.43
C ASP A 111 6.13 27.83 -11.83
N GLU A 112 5.33 28.00 -12.90
CA GLU A 112 5.79 28.12 -14.30
C GLU A 112 4.82 28.95 -15.16
N ASP A 113 5.28 29.48 -16.30
CA ASP A 113 4.43 30.18 -17.27
C ASP A 113 3.50 29.21 -18.01
N LEU A 114 2.20 29.49 -18.03
CA LEU A 114 1.16 28.61 -18.56
C LEU A 114 0.67 29.11 -19.93
N PRO A 115 0.73 28.28 -21.00
CA PRO A 115 0.16 28.62 -22.30
C PRO A 115 -1.38 28.53 -22.30
N VAL A 116 -2.04 29.63 -22.63
CA VAL A 116 -3.50 29.77 -22.67
C VAL A 116 -3.96 30.42 -23.97
N TYR A 117 -5.20 30.15 -24.37
CA TYR A 117 -5.85 30.85 -25.47
C TYR A 117 -6.49 32.16 -24.95
N PRO A 118 -6.55 33.21 -25.78
CA PRO A 118 -7.25 34.44 -25.44
C PRO A 118 -8.74 34.20 -25.18
N GLU A 119 -9.38 35.14 -24.48
CA GLU A 119 -10.80 35.09 -24.16
C GLU A 119 -11.65 35.04 -25.44
N GLY A 120 -12.45 33.99 -25.60
CA GLY A 120 -13.30 33.80 -26.78
C GLY A 120 -13.48 32.33 -27.17
N PRO A 121 -14.19 32.07 -28.28
CA PRO A 121 -14.35 30.73 -28.82
C PRO A 121 -13.01 30.23 -29.38
N VAL A 122 -12.63 29.01 -28.99
CA VAL A 122 -11.44 28.32 -29.50
C VAL A 122 -11.87 27.18 -30.40
N THR A 123 -11.34 27.13 -31.63
CA THR A 123 -11.65 26.08 -32.59
C THR A 123 -10.51 25.07 -32.67
N LEU A 124 -10.79 23.83 -32.28
CA LEU A 124 -9.88 22.69 -32.43
C LEU A 124 -10.21 21.91 -33.70
N ARG A 125 -9.19 21.58 -34.50
CA ARG A 125 -9.32 20.85 -35.77
C ARG A 125 -8.50 19.57 -35.74
N LEU A 126 -9.18 18.43 -35.90
CA LEU A 126 -8.59 17.10 -35.95
C LEU A 126 -8.88 16.45 -37.31
N PRO A 127 -7.88 16.22 -38.18
CA PRO A 127 -8.08 15.48 -39.42
C PRO A 127 -8.33 13.98 -39.13
N ILE A 128 -9.34 13.40 -39.78
CA ILE A 128 -9.80 12.03 -39.54
C ILE A 128 -10.04 11.26 -40.84
N GLN A 129 -9.89 9.95 -40.78
CA GLN A 129 -10.35 9.01 -41.79
C GLN A 129 -11.72 8.47 -41.40
N LEU A 130 -12.69 8.61 -42.30
CA LEU A 130 -14.07 8.15 -42.08
C LEU A 130 -14.18 6.62 -42.11
N PRO A 131 -15.14 6.04 -41.38
CA PRO A 131 -15.36 4.60 -41.35
C PRO A 131 -15.79 4.07 -42.72
N ALA A 132 -15.27 2.91 -43.11
CA ALA A 132 -15.69 2.21 -44.32
C ALA A 132 -17.04 1.50 -44.08
N GLY A 133 -18.00 1.69 -44.98
CA GLY A 133 -19.34 1.11 -44.84
C GLY A 133 -20.31 1.51 -45.95
N PRO A 134 -21.50 0.91 -46.02
CA PRO A 134 -22.52 1.19 -47.03
C PRO A 134 -22.87 2.68 -47.14
N ALA A 135 -22.98 3.22 -48.35
CA ALA A 135 -23.31 4.63 -48.58
C ALA A 135 -24.59 5.04 -47.84
N GLY A 136 -24.52 6.08 -47.01
CA GLY A 136 -25.64 6.58 -46.22
C GLY A 136 -25.83 5.91 -44.85
N GLN A 137 -25.01 4.90 -44.50
CA GLN A 137 -24.99 4.38 -43.14
C GLN A 137 -24.15 5.29 -42.25
N THR A 138 -24.67 5.59 -41.06
CA THR A 138 -23.93 6.30 -40.03
C THR A 138 -23.43 5.33 -38.97
N VAL A 139 -22.23 5.58 -38.45
CA VAL A 139 -21.60 4.78 -37.40
C VAL A 139 -21.30 5.70 -36.23
N ASP A 140 -21.71 5.27 -35.05
CA ASP A 140 -21.41 5.98 -33.82
C ASP A 140 -19.96 5.76 -33.41
N VAL A 141 -19.26 6.87 -33.27
CA VAL A 141 -17.85 6.96 -32.87
C VAL A 141 -17.78 7.78 -31.59
N VAL A 142 -16.93 7.35 -30.66
CA VAL A 142 -16.75 8.08 -29.40
C VAL A 142 -15.58 9.05 -29.54
N ALA A 143 -15.87 10.33 -29.47
CA ALA A 143 -14.89 11.42 -29.36
C ALA A 143 -14.69 11.78 -27.88
N VAL A 144 -13.44 12.05 -27.50
CA VAL A 144 -13.05 12.52 -26.17
C VAL A 144 -12.75 14.00 -26.26
N ILE A 145 -13.48 14.80 -25.47
CA ILE A 145 -13.28 16.25 -25.38
C ILE A 145 -12.76 16.57 -23.98
N GLY A 146 -11.62 17.24 -23.92
CA GLY A 146 -11.02 17.73 -22.67
C GLY A 146 -10.91 19.25 -22.68
N TYR A 147 -11.26 19.91 -21.59
CA TYR A 147 -10.98 21.34 -21.40
C TYR A 147 -11.07 21.74 -19.93
N MET A 148 -10.51 22.89 -19.59
CA MET A 148 -10.60 23.51 -18.27
C MET A 148 -10.73 25.01 -18.44
N VAL A 149 -11.78 25.59 -17.87
CA VAL A 149 -12.09 27.03 -17.95
C VAL A 149 -11.59 27.71 -16.69
N CYS A 150 -10.76 28.75 -16.85
CA CYS A 150 -10.25 29.55 -15.74
C CYS A 150 -10.46 31.04 -16.02
N GLY A 151 -10.87 31.80 -15.00
CA GLY A 151 -10.79 33.26 -14.98
C GLY A 151 -9.56 33.75 -14.21
N SER A 152 -9.50 35.05 -13.94
CA SER A 152 -8.41 35.64 -13.14
C SER A 152 -8.41 35.22 -11.66
N ASP A 153 -9.58 34.87 -11.14
CA ASP A 153 -9.85 34.67 -9.71
C ASP A 153 -10.55 33.33 -9.44
N TYR A 154 -10.78 32.51 -10.47
CA TYR A 154 -11.44 31.22 -10.34
C TYR A 154 -10.98 30.22 -11.41
N CYS A 155 -11.01 28.93 -11.08
CA CYS A 155 -10.86 27.84 -12.04
C CYS A 155 -11.96 26.82 -11.83
N LEU A 156 -12.63 26.42 -12.91
CA LEU A 156 -13.63 25.36 -12.88
C LEU A 156 -12.94 24.00 -12.99
N ASN A 157 -13.56 22.99 -12.39
CA ASN A 157 -13.05 21.62 -12.44
C ASN A 157 -12.88 21.15 -13.91
N PRO A 158 -11.78 20.47 -14.24
CA PRO A 158 -11.51 20.03 -15.60
C PRO A 158 -12.60 19.08 -16.10
N VAL A 159 -13.01 19.28 -17.35
CA VAL A 159 -13.97 18.42 -18.04
C VAL A 159 -13.19 17.44 -18.91
N LYS A 160 -13.48 16.15 -18.77
CA LYS A 160 -13.18 15.12 -19.77
C LYS A 160 -14.47 14.40 -20.10
N ALA A 161 -15.07 14.74 -21.23
CA ALA A 161 -16.36 14.22 -21.67
C ALA A 161 -16.20 13.25 -22.83
N LEU A 162 -17.01 12.19 -22.82
CA LEU A 162 -17.18 11.27 -23.93
C LEU A 162 -18.40 11.74 -24.71
N LEU A 163 -18.20 12.07 -25.99
CA LEU A 163 -19.25 12.50 -26.90
C LEU A 163 -19.41 11.43 -27.99
N THR A 164 -20.58 10.82 -28.06
CA THR A 164 -20.92 9.91 -29.15
C THR A 164 -21.30 10.75 -30.36
N ILE A 165 -20.46 10.69 -31.40
CA ILE A 165 -20.65 11.39 -32.66
C ILE A 165 -21.01 10.38 -33.76
N THR A 166 -21.97 10.75 -34.59
CA THR A 166 -22.53 9.88 -35.61
C THR A 166 -21.87 10.22 -36.95
N LEU A 167 -20.89 9.42 -37.37
CA LEU A 167 -20.12 9.70 -38.59
C LEU A 167 -20.70 8.95 -39.80
N PRO A 168 -20.88 9.61 -40.95
CA PRO A 168 -21.25 8.93 -42.18
C PRO A 168 -20.11 8.01 -42.65
N THR A 169 -20.48 6.81 -43.07
CA THR A 169 -19.54 5.87 -43.68
C THR A 169 -19.30 6.21 -45.15
N VAL A 170 -18.11 5.84 -45.65
CA VAL A 170 -17.75 5.99 -47.05
C VAL A 170 -17.87 4.63 -47.75
N PRO A 171 -18.62 4.53 -48.87
CA PRO A 171 -18.83 3.28 -49.59
C PRO A 171 -17.54 2.69 -50.13
N VAL A 172 -17.34 1.40 -49.85
CA VAL A 172 -16.50 0.52 -50.66
C VAL A 172 -17.31 0.16 -51.90
N ALA A 173 -16.72 0.27 -53.10
CA ALA A 173 -17.44 0.08 -54.35
C ALA A 173 -18.03 -1.34 -54.48
N SER A 174 -19.36 -1.47 -54.28
CA SER A 174 -20.22 -2.48 -54.91
C SER A 174 -21.72 -2.30 -54.53
N GLY A 175 -22.57 -1.97 -55.50
CA GLY A 175 -23.97 -2.44 -55.64
C GLY A 175 -25.12 -1.88 -54.77
N THR A 176 -25.89 -0.94 -55.33
CA THR A 176 -27.28 -0.42 -55.11
C THR A 176 -28.42 -1.42 -54.73
N PRO A 177 -29.68 -1.02 -54.36
CA PRO A 177 -30.17 -0.04 -53.35
C PRO A 177 -31.55 -0.35 -52.63
N ALA A 178 -31.83 0.42 -51.55
CA ALA A 178 -33.07 1.13 -51.08
C ALA A 178 -34.52 0.55 -51.03
N VAL A 179 -35.24 0.85 -49.93
CA VAL A 179 -36.71 1.15 -49.80
C VAL A 179 -36.91 1.99 -48.50
N ALA A 180 -37.26 3.28 -48.46
CA ALA A 180 -38.50 4.04 -48.73
C ALA A 180 -39.58 4.04 -47.60
N ALA A 181 -40.04 5.26 -47.27
CA ALA A 181 -40.87 5.68 -46.12
C ALA A 181 -42.40 5.66 -46.38
N VAL A 182 -43.23 5.75 -45.32
CA VAL A 182 -44.64 6.17 -45.40
C VAL A 182 -45.07 6.94 -44.12
N THR A 183 -45.75 8.07 -44.32
CA THR A 183 -46.48 8.89 -43.32
C THR A 183 -47.99 8.79 -43.56
N ALA A 184 -48.81 8.80 -42.50
CA ALA A 184 -50.24 9.19 -42.60
C ALA A 184 -50.80 9.71 -41.25
N ALA A 185 -51.75 10.65 -41.36
CA ALA A 185 -52.23 11.58 -40.34
C ALA A 185 -53.28 11.01 -39.34
N VAL A 186 -53.33 11.57 -38.12
CA VAL A 186 -54.37 11.28 -37.09
C VAL A 186 -54.84 12.58 -36.43
N ASP A 187 -56.15 12.66 -36.16
CA ASP A 187 -56.90 13.81 -35.63
C ASP A 187 -56.46 14.22 -34.18
N PRO A 188 -56.07 15.48 -33.95
CA PRO A 188 -55.42 15.95 -32.71
C PRO A 188 -56.34 16.09 -31.48
N ALA A 189 -57.65 15.89 -31.61
CA ALA A 189 -58.57 15.94 -30.46
C ALA A 189 -58.67 14.59 -29.72
N VAL A 190 -58.79 13.49 -30.47
CA VAL A 190 -58.91 12.12 -29.91
C VAL A 190 -57.56 11.65 -29.35
N LEU A 191 -56.46 12.05 -29.99
CA LEU A 191 -55.10 11.74 -29.53
C LEU A 191 -54.81 12.36 -28.14
N ARG A 192 -55.34 13.56 -27.84
CA ARG A 192 -54.98 14.27 -26.60
C ARG A 192 -55.53 13.61 -25.34
N ASP A 193 -56.76 13.09 -25.38
CA ASP A 193 -57.37 12.47 -24.20
C ASP A 193 -56.91 11.03 -24.00
N ALA A 194 -56.68 10.27 -25.08
CA ALA A 194 -56.07 8.95 -25.00
C ALA A 194 -54.61 9.03 -24.50
N VAL A 195 -53.83 10.00 -25.02
CA VAL A 195 -52.46 10.25 -24.56
C VAL A 195 -52.46 10.72 -23.11
N ARG A 196 -53.45 11.46 -22.60
CA ARG A 196 -53.41 11.94 -21.22
C ARG A 196 -53.52 10.81 -20.19
N VAL A 197 -54.36 9.82 -20.44
CA VAL A 197 -54.56 8.67 -19.54
C VAL A 197 -53.40 7.69 -19.66
N GLU A 198 -52.96 7.38 -20.88
CA GLU A 198 -51.76 6.54 -21.08
C GLU A 198 -50.47 7.23 -20.62
N LEU A 199 -50.32 8.54 -20.75
CA LEU A 199 -49.13 9.28 -20.32
C LEU A 199 -49.03 9.36 -18.78
N LEU A 200 -50.14 9.32 -18.05
CA LEU A 200 -50.11 9.26 -16.58
C LEU A 200 -49.80 7.84 -16.08
N ALA A 201 -50.34 6.80 -16.72
CA ALA A 201 -49.96 5.41 -16.46
C ALA A 201 -48.52 5.09 -16.91
N ALA A 202 -48.11 5.59 -18.07
CA ALA A 202 -46.75 5.50 -18.58
C ALA A 202 -45.79 6.29 -17.69
N ARG A 203 -46.08 7.51 -17.23
CA ARG A 203 -45.19 8.24 -16.30
C ARG A 203 -44.98 7.54 -14.96
N ALA A 204 -45.96 6.78 -14.47
CA ALA A 204 -45.80 5.98 -13.26
C ALA A 204 -44.94 4.72 -13.53
N ALA A 205 -45.20 4.00 -14.63
CA ALA A 205 -44.46 2.80 -15.01
C ALA A 205 -43.03 3.10 -15.51
N GLU A 206 -42.85 4.21 -16.22
CA GLU A 206 -41.60 4.74 -16.76
C GLU A 206 -40.79 5.41 -15.66
N GLY A 207 -41.43 5.96 -14.61
CA GLY A 207 -40.75 6.40 -13.40
C GLY A 207 -40.12 5.24 -12.63
N ASP A 208 -40.82 4.10 -12.49
CA ASP A 208 -40.27 2.91 -11.83
C ASP A 208 -39.30 2.13 -12.72
N ALA A 209 -39.55 2.05 -14.03
CA ALA A 209 -38.62 1.48 -15.01
C ALA A 209 -37.35 2.32 -15.12
N LEU A 210 -37.45 3.66 -15.13
CA LEU A 210 -36.29 4.54 -15.13
C LEU A 210 -35.56 4.49 -13.80
N ARG A 211 -36.24 4.32 -12.66
CA ARG A 211 -35.56 4.08 -11.37
C ARG A 211 -34.83 2.74 -11.35
N THR A 212 -35.40 1.68 -11.93
CA THR A 212 -34.73 0.39 -12.03
C THR A 212 -33.59 0.43 -13.05
N ILE A 213 -33.74 1.08 -14.20
CA ILE A 213 -32.68 1.27 -15.19
C ILE A 213 -31.58 2.18 -14.63
N VAL A 214 -31.90 3.27 -13.94
CA VAL A 214 -30.92 4.15 -13.29
C VAL A 214 -30.24 3.44 -12.13
N ALA A 215 -30.96 2.64 -11.34
CA ALA A 215 -30.34 1.80 -10.32
C ALA A 215 -29.43 0.73 -10.94
N ASP A 216 -29.84 0.09 -12.03
CA ASP A 216 -29.07 -0.94 -12.73
C ASP A 216 -27.84 -0.34 -13.45
N GLU A 217 -27.97 0.83 -14.06
CA GLU A 217 -26.87 1.60 -14.66
C GLU A 217 -25.94 2.21 -13.61
N LEU A 218 -26.44 2.63 -12.44
CA LEU A 218 -25.60 3.01 -11.30
C LEU A 218 -24.84 1.81 -10.75
N VAL A 219 -25.50 0.66 -10.61
CA VAL A 219 -24.87 -0.61 -10.18
C VAL A 219 -23.81 -1.06 -11.19
N LYS A 220 -24.05 -0.91 -12.50
CA LYS A 220 -23.07 -1.19 -13.57
C LYS A 220 -21.94 -0.16 -13.63
N ALA A 221 -22.21 1.12 -13.45
CA ALA A 221 -21.19 2.18 -13.43
C ALA A 221 -20.31 2.11 -12.18
N GLN A 222 -20.86 1.63 -11.06
CA GLN A 222 -20.10 1.33 -9.84
C GLN A 222 -19.37 -0.02 -9.93
N ALA A 223 -19.89 -1.00 -10.69
CA ALA A 223 -19.29 -2.33 -10.85
C ALA A 223 -17.83 -2.34 -11.31
N GLY A 224 -17.38 -1.30 -12.02
CA GLY A 224 -15.98 -1.15 -12.47
C GLY A 224 -15.08 -0.33 -11.54
N ARG A 225 -15.58 0.18 -10.41
CA ARG A 225 -14.84 1.11 -9.51
C ARG A 225 -14.60 0.55 -8.10
N ILE A 226 -15.19 -0.59 -7.76
CA ILE A 226 -15.04 -1.26 -6.47
C ILE A 226 -14.79 -2.75 -6.66
N ILE A 227 -13.98 -3.34 -5.79
CA ILE A 227 -13.79 -4.80 -5.73
C ILE A 227 -15.05 -5.40 -5.11
N ARG A 228 -15.62 -6.42 -5.75
CA ARG A 228 -16.87 -7.07 -5.31
C ARG A 228 -16.62 -8.13 -4.24
N TRP A 229 -16.11 -7.73 -3.08
CA TRP A 229 -15.75 -8.65 -2.00
C TRP A 229 -16.89 -9.56 -1.56
N ARG A 230 -16.61 -10.87 -1.52
CA ARG A 230 -17.41 -11.84 -0.77
C ARG A 230 -16.78 -12.04 0.60
N ARG A 231 -17.53 -11.73 1.67
CA ARG A 231 -17.05 -11.82 3.05
C ARG A 231 -17.72 -13.00 3.76
N PRO A 232 -17.03 -14.14 3.94
CA PRO A 232 -17.59 -15.25 4.70
C PRO A 232 -17.52 -14.95 6.20
N ALA A 233 -18.59 -15.25 6.94
CA ALA A 233 -18.58 -15.21 8.40
C ALA A 233 -18.07 -16.52 9.02
N THR A 234 -18.07 -17.61 8.23
CA THR A 234 -17.65 -18.95 8.68
C THR A 234 -16.80 -19.66 7.64
N VAL A 235 -16.05 -20.66 8.10
CA VAL A 235 -15.23 -21.53 7.22
C VAL A 235 -16.08 -22.20 6.13
N ALA A 236 -17.27 -22.67 6.48
CA ALA A 236 -18.17 -23.33 5.53
C ALA A 236 -18.60 -22.37 4.39
N GLU A 237 -18.81 -21.08 4.70
CA GLU A 237 -19.11 -20.09 3.68
C GLU A 237 -17.91 -19.76 2.79
N ALA A 238 -16.70 -19.69 3.38
CA ALA A 238 -15.47 -19.48 2.62
C ALA A 238 -15.27 -20.62 1.60
N GLU A 239 -15.42 -21.87 2.04
CA GLU A 239 -15.30 -23.04 1.16
C GLU A 239 -16.40 -23.10 0.11
N ARG A 240 -17.64 -22.71 0.46
CA ARG A 240 -18.73 -22.60 -0.51
C ARG A 240 -18.40 -21.57 -1.59
N PHE A 241 -17.91 -20.38 -1.24
CA PHE A 241 -17.55 -19.36 -2.23
C PHE A 241 -16.42 -19.80 -3.15
N ILE A 242 -15.43 -20.51 -2.63
CA ILE A 242 -14.35 -21.10 -3.43
C ILE A 242 -14.92 -22.16 -4.39
N ALA A 243 -15.78 -23.04 -3.90
CA ALA A 243 -16.42 -24.07 -4.72
C ALA A 243 -17.29 -23.48 -5.83
N GLU A 244 -18.07 -22.44 -5.54
CA GLU A 244 -18.87 -21.70 -6.53
C GLU A 244 -17.99 -21.08 -7.62
N ALA A 245 -16.87 -20.46 -7.24
CA ALA A 245 -15.92 -19.88 -8.20
C ALA A 245 -15.36 -20.95 -9.14
N GLN A 246 -14.92 -22.07 -8.58
CA GLN A 246 -14.36 -23.19 -9.35
C GLN A 246 -15.39 -23.85 -10.27
N GLN A 247 -16.64 -24.01 -9.80
CA GLN A 247 -17.75 -24.52 -10.63
C GLN A 247 -18.10 -23.58 -11.77
N ALA A 248 -18.00 -22.27 -11.55
CA ALA A 248 -18.17 -21.24 -12.59
C ALA A 248 -16.97 -21.16 -13.56
N GLY A 249 -15.92 -21.96 -13.37
CA GLY A 249 -14.73 -21.95 -14.19
C GLY A 249 -13.86 -20.70 -14.01
N MET A 250 -14.03 -19.98 -12.89
CA MET A 250 -13.25 -18.79 -12.53
C MET A 250 -12.26 -19.10 -11.41
N ALA A 251 -11.16 -18.36 -11.35
CA ALA A 251 -10.25 -18.42 -10.22
C ALA A 251 -10.89 -17.81 -8.96
N ALA A 252 -10.63 -18.37 -7.79
CA ALA A 252 -10.95 -17.74 -6.51
C ALA A 252 -9.71 -16.97 -6.01
N LEU A 253 -9.87 -15.69 -5.72
CA LEU A 253 -8.80 -14.85 -5.18
C LEU A 253 -9.15 -14.45 -3.75
N LEU A 254 -8.36 -14.90 -2.79
CA LEU A 254 -8.59 -14.76 -1.36
C LEU A 254 -7.67 -13.66 -0.83
N ASP A 255 -8.23 -12.76 -0.03
CA ASP A 255 -7.53 -11.77 0.79
C ASP A 255 -7.71 -12.12 2.27
N PHE A 256 -6.63 -12.52 2.95
CA PHE A 256 -6.64 -12.69 4.40
C PHE A 256 -6.26 -11.37 5.08
N THR A 257 -7.23 -10.79 5.78
CA THR A 257 -7.20 -9.41 6.30
C THR A 257 -7.70 -9.32 7.75
N GLY A 258 -7.78 -8.10 8.28
CA GLY A 258 -8.52 -7.76 9.49
C GLY A 258 -8.04 -6.46 10.16
N PRO A 259 -8.81 -5.89 11.10
CA PRO A 259 -8.57 -4.58 11.70
C PRO A 259 -7.20 -4.37 12.37
N SER A 260 -6.62 -5.38 13.03
CA SER A 260 -5.33 -5.29 13.73
C SER A 260 -4.13 -5.29 12.79
N CYS A 261 -4.32 -5.68 11.53
CA CYS A 261 -3.28 -5.73 10.52
C CYS A 261 -3.12 -4.36 9.83
N VAL A 262 -2.12 -3.59 10.28
CA VAL A 262 -1.79 -2.27 9.72
C VAL A 262 -1.53 -2.35 8.20
N ASN A 263 -0.72 -3.33 7.77
CA ASN A 263 -0.40 -3.54 6.35
C ASN A 263 -1.63 -3.84 5.49
N CYS A 264 -2.62 -4.57 6.02
CA CYS A 264 -3.85 -4.90 5.33
C CYS A 264 -4.70 -3.64 5.13
N GLN A 265 -4.78 -2.79 6.15
CA GLN A 265 -5.44 -1.49 6.03
C GLN A 265 -4.76 -0.57 5.01
N ASP A 266 -3.42 -0.59 4.95
CA ASP A 266 -2.68 0.21 3.98
C ASP A 266 -2.95 -0.25 2.54
N MET A 267 -2.96 -1.56 2.28
CA MET A 267 -3.34 -2.13 0.99
C MET A 267 -4.76 -1.72 0.58
N ALA A 268 -5.71 -1.75 1.53
CA ALA A 268 -7.10 -1.33 1.29
C ALA A 268 -7.24 0.17 0.99
N LYS A 269 -6.42 1.02 1.62
CA LYS A 269 -6.43 2.48 1.42
C LYS A 269 -5.66 2.91 0.16
N THR A 270 -4.71 2.11 -0.32
CA THR A 270 -3.81 2.47 -1.41
C THR A 270 -4.01 1.57 -2.64
N VAL A 271 -3.45 0.36 -2.61
CA VAL A 271 -3.38 -0.57 -3.75
C VAL A 271 -4.76 -0.97 -4.27
N PHE A 272 -5.73 -1.26 -3.40
CA PHE A 272 -7.08 -1.68 -3.81
C PHE A 272 -7.94 -0.58 -4.40
N ARG A 273 -7.45 0.67 -4.41
CA ARG A 273 -8.09 1.80 -5.08
C ARG A 273 -7.56 2.03 -6.49
N ASP A 274 -6.50 1.34 -6.91
CA ASP A 274 -5.97 1.44 -8.27
C ASP A 274 -6.93 0.72 -9.26
N PRO A 275 -7.39 1.39 -10.32
CA PRO A 275 -8.32 0.80 -11.30
C PRO A 275 -7.80 -0.49 -11.95
N ARG A 276 -6.47 -0.63 -12.13
CA ARG A 276 -5.86 -1.82 -12.72
C ARG A 276 -5.97 -3.01 -11.77
N VAL A 277 -5.79 -2.76 -10.48
CA VAL A 277 -5.94 -3.76 -9.42
C VAL A 277 -7.40 -4.16 -9.27
N ILE A 278 -8.33 -3.19 -9.25
CA ILE A 278 -9.78 -3.45 -9.20
C ILE A 278 -10.21 -4.36 -10.37
N ALA A 279 -9.73 -4.08 -11.58
CA ALA A 279 -9.99 -4.92 -12.74
C ALA A 279 -9.40 -6.34 -12.58
N GLY A 280 -8.16 -6.45 -12.08
CA GLY A 280 -7.52 -7.73 -11.81
C GLY A 280 -8.28 -8.60 -10.80
N TRP A 281 -8.74 -8.01 -9.69
CA TRP A 281 -9.57 -8.71 -8.70
C TRP A 281 -10.92 -9.13 -9.25
N ASN A 282 -11.58 -8.26 -10.02
CA ASN A 282 -12.91 -8.54 -10.59
C ASN A 282 -12.86 -9.49 -11.80
N ASN A 283 -11.67 -9.82 -12.33
CA ASN A 283 -11.47 -10.91 -13.30
C ASN A 283 -11.45 -12.30 -12.64
N ALA A 284 -11.43 -12.35 -11.31
CA ALA A 284 -11.57 -13.55 -10.50
C ALA A 284 -12.78 -13.39 -9.56
N VAL A 285 -13.01 -14.36 -8.67
CA VAL A 285 -13.96 -14.21 -7.56
C VAL A 285 -13.21 -13.67 -6.34
N PRO A 286 -13.32 -12.37 -6.01
CA PRO A 286 -12.68 -11.77 -4.84
C PRO A 286 -13.38 -12.20 -3.53
N ILE A 287 -12.62 -12.77 -2.60
CA ILE A 287 -13.09 -13.23 -1.29
C ILE A 287 -12.23 -12.57 -0.22
N GLU A 288 -12.83 -11.76 0.65
CA GLU A 288 -12.14 -11.07 1.76
C GLU A 288 -12.45 -11.80 3.07
N ILE A 289 -11.42 -12.31 3.72
CA ILE A 289 -11.52 -13.18 4.91
C ILE A 289 -10.88 -12.45 6.09
N ASP A 290 -11.71 -12.05 7.04
CA ASP A 290 -11.25 -11.43 8.29
C ASP A 290 -10.85 -12.52 9.29
N THR A 291 -9.56 -12.55 9.65
CA THR A 291 -9.01 -13.51 10.62
C THR A 291 -8.64 -12.88 11.96
N ASP A 292 -9.11 -11.66 12.24
CA ASP A 292 -9.01 -11.07 13.58
C ASP A 292 -10.09 -11.60 14.55
N PRO A 293 -9.83 -11.52 15.87
CA PRO A 293 -10.85 -11.82 16.88
C PRO A 293 -12.14 -11.01 16.64
N PRO A 294 -13.33 -11.66 16.67
CA PRO A 294 -13.60 -13.00 17.20
C PRO A 294 -13.51 -14.17 16.20
N ASN A 295 -12.99 -13.98 14.98
CA ASN A 295 -13.02 -14.97 13.90
C ASN A 295 -11.91 -16.03 13.98
N ASP A 296 -11.64 -16.58 15.17
CA ASP A 296 -10.54 -17.54 15.40
C ASP A 296 -10.66 -18.81 14.53
N ALA A 297 -11.88 -19.22 14.20
CA ALA A 297 -12.13 -20.37 13.32
C ALA A 297 -11.63 -20.15 11.88
N LEU A 298 -11.76 -18.92 11.35
CA LEU A 298 -11.23 -18.56 10.04
C LEU A 298 -9.70 -18.47 10.06
N ALA A 299 -9.12 -17.93 11.14
CA ALA A 299 -7.67 -17.89 11.35
C ALA A 299 -7.05 -19.28 11.48
N GLN A 300 -7.74 -20.22 12.12
CA GLN A 300 -7.34 -21.63 12.20
C GLN A 300 -7.45 -22.31 10.83
N TRP A 301 -8.52 -22.07 10.08
CA TRP A 301 -8.68 -22.60 8.74
C TRP A 301 -7.62 -22.08 7.75
N GLU A 302 -7.26 -20.79 7.82
CA GLU A 302 -6.14 -20.22 7.06
C GLU A 302 -4.85 -21.01 7.32
N GLN A 303 -4.53 -21.22 8.60
CA GLN A 303 -3.36 -21.98 9.02
C GLN A 303 -3.41 -23.44 8.58
N ASP A 304 -4.57 -24.09 8.70
CA ASP A 304 -4.72 -25.50 8.36
C ASP A 304 -4.64 -25.74 6.86
N ARG A 305 -5.23 -24.85 6.05
CA ARG A 305 -5.27 -24.98 4.59
C ARG A 305 -4.02 -24.44 3.91
N PHE A 306 -3.60 -23.23 4.27
CA PHE A 306 -2.52 -22.51 3.59
C PHE A 306 -1.18 -22.58 4.34
N LYS A 307 -1.15 -23.12 5.56
CA LYS A 307 0.07 -23.30 6.38
C LYS A 307 0.77 -21.98 6.73
N THR A 308 0.00 -20.90 6.83
CA THR A 308 0.46 -19.56 7.18
C THR A 308 -0.66 -18.81 7.90
N GLN A 309 -0.28 -17.82 8.72
CA GLN A 309 -1.18 -16.81 9.31
C GLN A 309 -0.65 -15.40 9.04
N SER A 310 0.18 -15.28 8.00
CA SER A 310 0.77 -14.00 7.61
C SER A 310 -0.32 -13.11 7.03
N ARG A 311 -0.39 -11.87 7.49
CA ARG A 311 -1.36 -10.89 7.00
C ARG A 311 -0.63 -9.62 6.58
N PRO A 312 -0.90 -9.06 5.38
CA PRO A 312 -1.82 -9.56 4.37
C PRO A 312 -1.29 -10.83 3.68
N LEU A 313 -2.20 -11.70 3.25
CA LEU A 313 -1.90 -12.83 2.37
C LEU A 313 -2.93 -12.89 1.25
N TYR A 314 -2.44 -12.92 0.03
CA TYR A 314 -3.25 -13.11 -1.16
C TYR A 314 -3.02 -14.50 -1.72
N VAL A 315 -4.10 -15.25 -1.88
CA VAL A 315 -4.06 -16.59 -2.47
C VAL A 315 -4.93 -16.62 -3.70
N ARG A 316 -4.37 -17.10 -4.81
CA ARG A 316 -5.12 -17.36 -6.03
C ARG A 316 -5.22 -18.86 -6.24
N LEU A 317 -6.46 -19.34 -6.28
CA LEU A 317 -6.83 -20.72 -6.55
C LEU A 317 -7.43 -20.81 -7.95
N GLU A 318 -6.72 -21.44 -8.88
CA GLU A 318 -7.23 -21.64 -10.24
C GLU A 318 -8.43 -22.62 -10.28
N ALA A 319 -9.23 -22.53 -11.35
CA ALA A 319 -10.32 -23.46 -11.59
C ALA A 319 -9.81 -24.89 -11.76
N ALA A 320 -10.50 -25.87 -11.16
CA ALA A 320 -10.11 -27.28 -11.25
C ALA A 320 -10.17 -27.75 -12.73
N PRO A 321 -9.17 -28.50 -13.22
CA PRO A 321 -9.22 -29.06 -14.57
C PRO A 321 -10.44 -29.98 -14.71
N LYS A 322 -11.16 -29.87 -15.84
CA LYS A 322 -12.35 -30.69 -16.12
C LYS A 322 -11.98 -32.18 -16.06
N GLY A 323 -12.34 -32.86 -14.97
CA GLY A 323 -12.04 -34.27 -14.70
C GLY A 323 -11.36 -34.57 -13.36
N GLY A 324 -10.98 -33.56 -12.57
CA GLY A 324 -10.40 -33.73 -11.24
C GLY A 324 -11.46 -33.78 -10.11
N GLN A 325 -11.21 -34.63 -9.11
CA GLN A 325 -12.03 -34.81 -7.92
C GLN A 325 -12.10 -33.50 -7.12
N ALA A 326 -13.31 -33.09 -6.72
CA ALA A 326 -13.53 -31.91 -5.87
C ALA A 326 -12.68 -32.01 -4.60
N GLY A 327 -11.71 -31.11 -4.45
CA GLY A 327 -10.73 -31.12 -3.35
C GLY A 327 -9.26 -31.23 -3.79
N THR A 328 -8.98 -31.57 -5.06
CA THR A 328 -7.62 -31.45 -5.62
C THR A 328 -7.50 -30.10 -6.33
N GLY A 329 -7.02 -29.09 -5.58
CA GLY A 329 -7.00 -27.70 -5.99
C GLY A 329 -6.25 -27.46 -7.30
N GLY A 330 -6.79 -26.56 -8.14
CA GLY A 330 -6.03 -25.97 -9.24
C GLY A 330 -4.75 -25.30 -8.73
N ALA A 331 -3.84 -24.96 -9.64
CA ALA A 331 -2.56 -24.35 -9.30
C ALA A 331 -2.73 -23.20 -8.29
N GLU A 332 -2.15 -23.36 -7.11
CA GLU A 332 -2.19 -22.38 -6.04
C GLU A 332 -0.99 -21.44 -6.19
N THR A 333 -1.26 -20.14 -6.26
CA THR A 333 -0.23 -19.11 -6.26
C THR A 333 -0.47 -18.16 -5.09
N ARG A 334 0.61 -17.67 -4.48
CA ARG A 334 0.56 -16.84 -3.27
C ARG A 334 1.30 -15.53 -3.48
N TRP A 335 0.88 -14.53 -2.72
CA TRP A 335 1.56 -13.25 -2.62
C TRP A 335 1.40 -12.68 -1.21
N SER A 336 2.51 -12.40 -0.55
CA SER A 336 2.54 -11.85 0.83
C SER A 336 3.26 -10.49 0.94
N GLU A 337 3.78 -9.95 -0.16
CA GLU A 337 4.54 -8.70 -0.15
C GLU A 337 3.63 -7.45 -0.15
N VAL A 338 3.98 -6.46 0.67
CA VAL A 338 3.38 -5.12 0.65
C VAL A 338 4.19 -4.21 -0.27
N PHE A 339 3.53 -3.42 -1.12
CA PHE A 339 4.20 -2.57 -2.10
C PHE A 339 3.52 -1.21 -2.28
N ASP A 340 4.31 -0.23 -2.74
CA ASP A 340 3.81 1.10 -3.09
C ASP A 340 3.19 1.09 -4.51
N PRO A 341 1.96 1.62 -4.72
CA PRO A 341 1.35 1.71 -6.04
C PRO A 341 2.19 2.44 -7.10
N ARG A 342 3.14 3.30 -6.68
CA ARG A 342 4.04 4.06 -7.56
C ARG A 342 5.20 3.20 -8.09
N ASN A 343 5.47 2.04 -7.51
CA ASN A 343 6.49 1.13 -8.01
C ASN A 343 5.94 0.32 -9.20
N SER A 344 6.24 0.77 -10.42
CA SER A 344 5.73 0.17 -11.64
C SER A 344 6.10 -1.31 -11.79
N VAL A 345 7.33 -1.69 -11.41
CA VAL A 345 7.81 -3.08 -11.54
C VAL A 345 7.11 -4.02 -10.56
N ALA A 346 6.96 -3.62 -9.29
CA ALA A 346 6.23 -4.43 -8.30
C ALA A 346 4.74 -4.50 -8.63
N MET A 347 4.15 -3.39 -9.08
CA MET A 347 2.75 -3.31 -9.53
C MET A 347 2.50 -4.24 -10.72
N GLU A 348 3.38 -4.24 -11.73
CA GLU A 348 3.26 -5.14 -12.89
C GLU A 348 3.33 -6.62 -12.48
N ARG A 349 4.20 -6.98 -11.54
CA ARG A 349 4.26 -8.35 -10.98
C ARG A 349 3.00 -8.72 -10.21
N PHE A 350 2.46 -7.82 -9.41
CA PHE A 350 1.21 -8.05 -8.70
C PHE A 350 0.02 -8.16 -9.65
N LEU A 351 -0.06 -7.32 -10.67
CA LEU A 351 -1.08 -7.41 -11.74
C LEU A 351 -0.92 -8.72 -12.54
N ALA A 352 0.31 -9.18 -12.78
CA ALA A 352 0.56 -10.47 -13.39
C ALA A 352 0.07 -11.62 -12.51
N PHE A 353 0.31 -11.58 -11.19
CA PHE A 353 -0.26 -12.51 -10.22
C PHE A 353 -1.80 -12.52 -10.26
N LEU A 354 -2.45 -11.35 -10.28
CA LEU A 354 -3.90 -11.23 -10.45
C LEU A 354 -4.39 -11.72 -11.83
N GLY A 355 -3.50 -11.87 -12.81
CA GLY A 355 -3.78 -12.44 -14.13
C GLY A 355 -3.45 -13.93 -14.28
N GLY A 356 -2.99 -14.61 -13.22
CA GLY A 356 -2.56 -16.02 -13.29
C GLY A 356 -1.09 -16.23 -13.67
N GLY A 357 -0.29 -15.17 -13.69
CA GLY A 357 1.16 -15.22 -13.80
C GLY A 357 1.83 -15.68 -12.49
N THR A 358 3.11 -16.05 -12.57
CA THR A 358 3.89 -16.53 -11.42
C THR A 358 4.00 -15.45 -10.35
N GLY A 359 3.26 -15.61 -9.24
CA GLY A 359 3.41 -14.79 -8.04
C GLY A 359 4.73 -15.07 -7.32
N SER A 360 5.22 -14.07 -6.58
CA SER A 360 6.50 -14.09 -5.84
C SER A 360 6.64 -15.22 -4.83
N ASP A 361 5.53 -15.84 -4.41
CA ASP A 361 5.52 -16.98 -3.51
C ASP A 361 5.08 -18.27 -4.23
N ALA A 362 5.66 -18.54 -5.41
CA ALA A 362 5.71 -19.89 -5.97
C ALA A 362 6.46 -20.79 -4.98
N GLY A 363 5.73 -21.35 -4.01
CA GLY A 363 6.26 -22.27 -3.02
C GLY A 363 6.90 -23.48 -3.71
N GLY A 364 8.17 -23.73 -3.42
CA GLY A 364 8.85 -24.88 -4.00
C GLY A 364 10.35 -25.01 -3.75
N GLY A 365 10.85 -24.60 -2.58
CA GLY A 365 12.22 -24.91 -2.20
C GLY A 365 12.81 -24.04 -1.10
N SER A 366 12.19 -23.96 0.08
CA SER A 366 12.96 -23.59 1.28
C SER A 366 13.92 -24.74 1.57
N GLY A 367 15.05 -24.72 0.87
CA GLY A 367 16.18 -25.59 1.18
C GLY A 367 16.45 -25.45 2.68
N VAL A 368 16.62 -26.58 3.37
CA VAL A 368 17.03 -26.61 4.77
C VAL A 368 18.21 -25.64 5.02
N GLY A 369 19.05 -25.42 4.00
CA GLY A 369 20.09 -24.39 3.99
C GLY A 369 19.62 -22.95 4.18
N GLN A 370 18.56 -22.48 3.51
CA GLN A 370 18.05 -21.10 3.68
C GLN A 370 17.47 -20.90 5.09
N PHE A 371 16.76 -21.90 5.60
CA PHE A 371 16.22 -21.90 6.96
C PHE A 371 17.34 -21.85 8.02
N ILE A 372 18.37 -22.70 7.87
CA ILE A 372 19.53 -22.71 8.78
C ILE A 372 20.31 -21.39 8.69
N LEU A 373 20.48 -20.84 7.48
CA LEU A 373 21.17 -19.58 7.28
C LEU A 373 20.44 -18.42 7.97
N LEU A 374 19.11 -18.38 7.87
CA LEU A 374 18.30 -17.39 8.57
C LEU A 374 18.43 -17.54 10.10
N ALA A 375 18.34 -18.76 10.62
CA ALA A 375 18.50 -19.01 12.06
C ALA A 375 19.89 -18.61 12.57
N LEU A 376 20.94 -18.88 11.79
CA LEU A 376 22.32 -18.52 12.10
C LEU A 376 22.52 -16.99 12.10
N LEU A 377 22.07 -16.31 11.04
CA LEU A 377 22.19 -14.85 10.92
C LEU A 377 21.34 -14.12 11.96
N GLY A 378 20.13 -14.60 12.22
CA GLY A 378 19.25 -14.06 13.26
C GLY A 378 19.89 -14.17 14.64
N GLY A 379 20.48 -15.32 14.98
CA GLY A 379 21.16 -15.51 16.27
C GLY A 379 22.42 -14.65 16.41
N LEU A 380 23.16 -14.44 15.32
CA LEU A 380 24.33 -13.55 15.33
C LEU A 380 23.91 -12.08 15.48
N PHE A 381 22.83 -11.66 14.81
CA PHE A 381 22.30 -10.30 14.88
C PHE A 381 21.81 -9.96 16.29
N THR A 382 21.23 -10.92 16.99
CA THR A 382 20.81 -10.80 18.39
C THR A 382 21.91 -10.38 19.34
N LEU A 383 23.18 -10.73 19.08
CA LEU A 383 24.28 -10.31 19.97
C LEU A 383 24.51 -8.79 19.96
N VAL A 384 24.09 -8.10 18.91
CA VAL A 384 24.22 -6.65 18.76
C VAL A 384 23.03 -5.91 19.39
N MET A 385 21.99 -6.63 19.83
CA MET A 385 20.80 -6.03 20.42
C MET A 385 21.06 -5.42 21.81
N PRO A 386 20.42 -4.29 22.12
CA PRO A 386 20.71 -3.50 23.32
C PRO A 386 20.46 -4.25 24.64
N CYS A 387 19.60 -5.26 24.68
CA CYS A 387 19.26 -5.99 25.91
C CYS A 387 20.25 -7.13 26.23
N THR A 388 21.03 -7.59 25.24
CA THR A 388 22.03 -8.65 25.41
C THR A 388 23.36 -8.08 25.91
N TYR A 389 23.67 -6.86 25.50
CA TYR A 389 24.92 -6.17 25.79
C TYR A 389 25.26 -5.98 27.29
N PRO A 390 24.32 -5.63 28.19
CA PRO A 390 24.59 -5.43 29.62
C PRO A 390 24.98 -6.72 30.35
N MET A 391 24.57 -7.88 29.81
CA MET A 391 24.90 -9.19 30.38
C MET A 391 26.31 -9.65 30.00
N ILE A 392 26.92 -9.10 28.95
CA ILE A 392 28.31 -9.41 28.55
C ILE A 392 29.29 -9.10 29.70
N PRO A 393 29.37 -7.88 30.27
CA PRO A 393 30.31 -7.62 31.37
C PRO A 393 30.00 -8.44 32.63
N PHE A 394 28.73 -8.78 32.87
CA PHE A 394 28.36 -9.64 34.00
C PHE A 394 28.91 -11.06 33.83
N THR A 395 28.72 -11.66 32.65
CA THR A 395 29.23 -13.00 32.34
C THR A 395 30.75 -13.03 32.34
N LEU A 396 31.40 -12.02 31.78
CA LEU A 396 32.86 -11.88 31.82
C LEU A 396 33.39 -11.78 33.26
N ASN A 397 32.71 -11.03 34.15
CA ASN A 397 33.09 -10.92 35.57
C ASN A 397 32.87 -12.24 36.32
N PHE A 398 31.81 -12.98 36.02
CA PHE A 398 31.56 -14.32 36.57
C PHE A 398 32.67 -15.31 36.17
N PHE A 399 33.03 -15.35 34.87
CA PHE A 399 34.12 -16.20 34.39
C PHE A 399 35.48 -15.77 34.95
N ALA A 400 35.74 -14.47 35.07
CA ALA A 400 36.95 -13.94 35.69
C ALA A 400 37.07 -14.34 37.18
N LYS A 401 35.98 -14.24 37.95
CA LYS A 401 35.94 -14.70 39.36
C LYS A 401 36.18 -16.20 39.46
N GLN A 402 35.60 -17.01 38.58
CA GLN A 402 35.81 -18.46 38.59
C GLN A 402 37.23 -18.86 38.14
N ALA A 403 37.81 -18.15 37.18
CA ALA A 403 39.21 -18.32 36.76
C ALA A 403 40.16 -18.07 37.94
N ALA A 404 39.93 -17.00 38.71
CA ALA A 404 40.69 -16.68 39.91
C ALA A 404 40.54 -17.75 41.02
N GLY A 405 39.40 -18.45 41.07
CA GLY A 405 39.15 -19.57 41.97
C GLY A 405 39.77 -20.91 41.55
N GLY A 406 40.61 -20.95 40.50
CA GLY A 406 41.35 -22.14 40.07
C GLY A 406 40.51 -23.24 39.40
N ARG A 407 39.27 -22.95 38.99
CA ARG A 407 38.37 -23.94 38.39
C ARG A 407 38.58 -24.05 36.87
N ARG A 408 38.32 -25.24 36.30
CA ARG A 408 38.36 -25.46 34.85
C ARG A 408 37.25 -24.63 34.16
N LEU A 409 37.64 -23.70 33.29
CA LEU A 409 36.74 -22.79 32.58
C LEU A 409 35.91 -23.47 31.48
N VAL A 410 36.51 -24.43 30.76
CA VAL A 410 35.86 -25.15 29.64
C VAL A 410 34.55 -25.83 30.03
N PRO A 411 34.49 -26.68 31.08
CA PRO A 411 33.22 -27.31 31.46
C PRO A 411 32.20 -26.27 31.96
N LEU A 412 32.64 -25.20 32.63
CA LEU A 412 31.76 -24.12 33.07
C LEU A 412 31.09 -23.40 31.89
N ALA A 413 31.86 -23.07 30.86
CA ALA A 413 31.38 -22.45 29.64
C ALA A 413 30.45 -23.39 28.86
N ALA A 414 30.73 -24.70 28.85
CA ALA A 414 29.85 -25.69 28.23
C ALA A 414 28.49 -25.79 28.93
N PHE A 415 28.46 -25.80 30.28
CA PHE A 415 27.20 -25.79 31.04
C PHE A 415 26.41 -24.48 30.85
N TYR A 416 27.10 -23.35 30.74
CA TYR A 416 26.48 -22.07 30.42
C TYR A 416 25.84 -22.07 29.01
N ALA A 417 26.59 -22.49 27.98
CA ALA A 417 26.11 -22.61 26.61
C ALA A 417 24.95 -23.62 26.48
N PHE A 418 25.06 -24.77 27.17
CA PHE A 418 24.00 -25.77 27.23
C PHE A 418 22.73 -25.20 27.87
N GLY A 419 22.84 -24.40 28.93
CA GLY A 419 21.69 -23.73 29.56
C GLY A 419 20.94 -22.81 28.60
N ILE A 420 21.66 -22.05 27.77
CA ILE A 420 21.07 -21.19 26.74
C ILE A 420 20.35 -22.03 25.69
N ILE A 421 21.01 -23.04 25.13
CA ILE A 421 20.43 -23.90 24.09
C ILE A 421 19.21 -24.65 24.62
N ALA A 422 19.31 -25.24 25.82
CA ALA A 422 18.21 -25.95 26.46
C ALA A 422 17.02 -25.02 26.73
N CYS A 423 17.26 -23.78 27.13
CA CYS A 423 16.20 -22.80 27.34
C CYS A 423 15.50 -22.41 26.03
N PHE A 424 16.24 -22.03 24.99
CA PHE A 424 15.63 -21.63 23.70
C PHE A 424 14.94 -22.79 22.99
N VAL A 425 15.52 -24.00 23.02
CA VAL A 425 14.87 -25.21 22.50
C VAL A 425 13.65 -25.55 23.34
N GLY A 426 13.76 -25.52 24.67
CA GLY A 426 12.66 -25.78 25.59
C GLY A 426 11.52 -24.79 25.41
N LEU A 427 11.82 -23.51 25.24
CA LEU A 427 10.86 -22.46 24.98
C LEU A 427 10.24 -22.61 23.59
N GLY A 428 11.02 -22.93 22.56
CA GLY A 428 10.50 -23.24 21.23
C GLY A 428 9.54 -24.44 21.22
N VAL A 429 9.87 -25.50 21.95
CA VAL A 429 9.03 -26.69 22.11
C VAL A 429 7.78 -26.40 22.94
N LEU A 430 7.95 -25.70 24.07
CA LEU A 430 6.85 -25.28 24.93
C LEU A 430 5.88 -24.38 24.16
N ILE A 431 6.39 -23.40 23.43
CA ILE A 431 5.57 -22.49 22.64
C ILE A 431 4.86 -23.24 21.51
N THR A 432 5.59 -24.07 20.76
CA THR A 432 4.99 -24.86 19.67
C THR A 432 3.94 -25.85 20.20
N GLY A 433 4.13 -26.39 21.41
CA GLY A 433 3.22 -27.40 21.97
C GLY A 433 2.07 -26.87 22.81
N VAL A 434 2.23 -25.73 23.48
CA VAL A 434 1.16 -25.08 24.26
C VAL A 434 0.34 -24.16 23.36
N PHE A 435 0.99 -23.40 22.49
CA PHE A 435 0.33 -22.41 21.65
C PHE A 435 0.08 -22.90 20.22
N GLY A 436 0.78 -23.91 19.69
CA GLY A 436 0.44 -24.50 18.38
C GLY A 436 0.17 -23.45 17.28
N SER A 437 -1.03 -23.50 16.69
CA SER A 437 -1.55 -22.57 15.69
C SER A 437 -2.15 -21.25 16.24
N THR A 438 -2.15 -21.03 17.56
CA THR A 438 -2.65 -19.81 18.23
C THR A 438 -1.54 -18.86 18.67
N LEU A 439 -0.29 -19.15 18.30
CA LEU A 439 0.86 -18.31 18.64
C LEU A 439 0.73 -16.87 18.08
N ALA A 440 0.10 -16.71 16.92
CA ALA A 440 -0.17 -15.40 16.34
C ALA A 440 -1.22 -14.62 17.16
N THR A 441 -2.27 -15.29 17.64
CA THR A 441 -3.33 -14.69 18.47
C THR A 441 -2.77 -14.15 19.79
N VAL A 442 -1.83 -14.87 20.42
CA VAL A 442 -1.16 -14.42 21.65
C VAL A 442 -0.21 -13.26 21.39
N SER A 443 0.46 -13.24 20.23
CA SER A 443 1.38 -12.17 19.83
C SER A 443 0.64 -10.85 19.51
N GLY A 444 -0.61 -10.93 19.04
CA GLY A 444 -1.48 -9.76 18.81
C GLY A 444 -2.27 -9.32 20.04
N HIS A 445 -2.35 -10.14 21.10
CA HIS A 445 -3.23 -9.84 22.24
C HIS A 445 -2.77 -8.59 23.01
N PRO A 446 -3.68 -7.62 23.27
CA PRO A 446 -3.31 -6.33 23.85
C PRO A 446 -2.67 -6.45 25.23
N VAL A 447 -3.13 -7.39 26.06
CA VAL A 447 -2.55 -7.62 27.40
C VAL A 447 -1.12 -8.16 27.32
N THR A 448 -0.82 -9.02 26.35
CA THR A 448 0.53 -9.59 26.16
C THR A 448 1.51 -8.49 25.77
N ASN A 449 1.11 -7.66 24.80
CA ASN A 449 1.92 -6.52 24.35
C ASN A 449 2.11 -5.48 25.45
N LEU A 450 1.13 -5.30 26.35
CA LEU A 450 1.26 -4.39 27.49
C LEU A 450 2.32 -4.89 28.49
N VAL A 451 2.32 -6.18 28.79
CA VAL A 451 3.34 -6.79 29.68
C VAL A 451 4.74 -6.65 29.07
N ILE A 452 4.88 -6.87 27.76
CA ILE A 452 6.16 -6.70 27.05
C ILE A 452 6.59 -5.21 27.06
N ALA A 453 5.67 -4.28 26.79
CA ALA A 453 5.94 -2.84 26.86
C ALA A 453 6.42 -2.40 28.24
N LEU A 454 5.77 -2.89 29.31
CA LEU A 454 6.18 -2.63 30.69
C LEU A 454 7.58 -3.19 30.97
N LEU A 455 7.85 -4.42 30.53
CA LEU A 455 9.16 -5.05 30.67
C LEU A 455 10.26 -4.25 29.98
N PHE A 456 10.07 -3.85 28.72
CA PHE A 456 11.03 -3.04 27.97
C PHE A 456 11.22 -1.65 28.59
N THR A 457 10.16 -1.08 29.15
CA THR A 457 10.25 0.18 29.91
C THR A 457 11.16 0.01 31.12
N VAL A 458 10.92 -1.01 31.95
CA VAL A 458 11.77 -1.28 33.14
C VAL A 458 13.22 -1.56 32.75
N LEU A 459 13.46 -2.33 31.68
CA LEU A 459 14.81 -2.60 31.17
C LEU A 459 15.49 -1.34 30.65
N GLY A 460 14.80 -0.51 29.86
CA GLY A 460 15.30 0.77 29.38
C GLY A 460 15.67 1.73 30.51
N LEU A 461 14.81 1.86 31.53
CA LEU A 461 15.13 2.63 32.74
C LEU A 461 16.34 2.07 33.51
N SER A 462 16.51 0.75 33.54
CA SER A 462 17.67 0.12 34.17
C SER A 462 18.97 0.44 33.42
N LEU A 463 18.94 0.49 32.08
CA LEU A 463 20.09 0.86 31.25
C LEU A 463 20.50 2.32 31.41
N LEU A 464 19.53 3.23 31.59
CA LEU A 464 19.79 4.65 31.88
C LEU A 464 20.33 4.89 33.29
N GLY A 465 20.41 3.85 34.14
CA GLY A 465 20.97 3.94 35.48
C GLY A 465 19.98 4.44 36.54
N ALA A 466 18.68 4.51 36.24
CA ALA A 466 17.65 4.86 37.24
C ALA A 466 17.62 3.84 38.38
N PHE A 467 17.77 2.54 38.04
CA PHE A 467 17.90 1.44 39.00
C PHE A 467 18.84 0.37 38.43
N PHE A 468 19.82 -0.08 39.20
CA PHE A 468 20.62 -1.25 38.85
C PHE A 468 19.93 -2.51 39.36
N LEU A 469 19.60 -3.45 38.48
CA LEU A 469 19.22 -4.82 38.84
C LEU A 469 20.44 -5.53 39.45
N ARG A 470 20.73 -5.25 40.72
CA ARG A 470 21.72 -6.02 41.49
C ARG A 470 21.03 -7.27 41.98
N LEU A 471 21.64 -8.43 41.69
CA LEU A 471 21.22 -9.66 42.37
C LEU A 471 21.30 -9.42 43.88
N PRO A 472 20.27 -9.83 44.65
CA PRO A 472 20.34 -9.78 46.11
C PRO A 472 21.60 -10.52 46.56
N ALA A 473 22.36 -9.94 47.51
CA ALA A 473 23.62 -10.51 47.98
C ALA A 473 23.48 -11.97 48.48
N ALA A 474 22.29 -12.35 48.95
CA ALA A 474 21.97 -13.72 49.35
C ALA A 474 22.00 -14.71 48.17
N LEU A 475 21.50 -14.28 46.99
CA LEU A 475 21.51 -15.06 45.77
C LEU A 475 22.89 -15.03 45.11
N GLU A 476 23.63 -13.92 45.20
CA GLU A 476 25.02 -13.81 44.75
C GLU A 476 25.96 -14.73 45.57
N GLY A 477 25.71 -14.92 46.87
CA GLY A 477 26.45 -15.87 47.72
C GLY A 477 26.17 -17.34 47.39
N GLN A 478 24.94 -17.68 47.00
CA GLN A 478 24.56 -19.05 46.62
C GLN A 478 24.93 -19.42 45.18
N LEU A 479 24.83 -18.48 44.24
CA LEU A 479 25.19 -18.67 42.83
C LEU A 479 26.67 -18.41 42.54
N GLY A 480 27.32 -17.55 43.33
CA GLY A 480 28.72 -17.11 43.16
C GLY A 480 29.71 -17.65 44.20
N GLY A 481 29.25 -18.41 45.20
CA GLY A 481 30.13 -19.05 46.18
C GLY A 481 30.95 -20.21 45.58
N SER A 482 32.04 -20.59 46.27
CA SER A 482 32.96 -21.68 45.87
C SER A 482 32.29 -23.04 45.58
N ARG A 483 31.03 -23.25 46.01
CA ARG A 483 30.21 -24.45 45.75
C ARG A 483 29.22 -24.33 44.57
N GLY A 484 28.94 -23.13 44.06
CA GLY A 484 27.89 -22.88 43.06
C GLY A 484 28.32 -23.00 41.59
N GLY A 485 29.40 -23.72 41.26
CA GLY A 485 30.07 -23.63 39.96
C GLY A 485 29.19 -23.92 38.74
N TYR A 486 28.84 -25.19 38.49
CA TYR A 486 28.10 -25.57 37.29
C TYR A 486 26.61 -25.21 37.35
N LEU A 487 26.01 -25.31 38.54
CA LEU A 487 24.62 -24.92 38.75
C LEU A 487 24.42 -23.39 38.59
N GLY A 488 25.36 -22.59 39.09
CA GLY A 488 25.38 -21.14 38.89
C GLY A 488 25.57 -20.78 37.42
N ALA A 489 26.44 -21.48 36.69
CA ALA A 489 26.59 -21.30 35.24
C ALA A 489 25.29 -21.62 34.47
N LEU A 490 24.58 -22.69 34.86
CA LEU A 490 23.29 -23.06 34.24
C LEU A 490 22.21 -22.01 34.50
N ILE A 491 22.07 -21.56 35.75
CA ILE A 491 21.07 -20.55 36.15
C ILE A 491 21.37 -19.21 35.47
N MET A 492 22.64 -18.79 35.41
CA MET A 492 23.03 -17.58 34.70
C MET A 492 22.75 -17.65 33.20
N GLY A 493 22.95 -18.82 32.58
CA GLY A 493 22.58 -19.07 31.18
C GLY A 493 21.07 -18.97 30.96
N LEU A 494 20.27 -19.50 31.88
CA LEU A 494 18.81 -19.43 31.84
C LEU A 494 18.31 -17.97 31.98
N THR A 495 18.85 -17.21 32.92
CA THR A 495 18.50 -15.78 33.10
C THR A 495 18.83 -14.96 31.85
N PHE A 496 19.98 -15.23 31.22
CA PHE A 496 20.34 -14.61 29.95
C PHE A 496 19.36 -14.97 28.84
N ALA A 497 19.00 -16.25 28.69
CA ALA A 497 18.08 -16.70 27.64
C ALA A 497 16.68 -16.08 27.80
N VAL A 498 16.13 -16.02 29.02
CA VAL A 498 14.82 -15.39 29.28
C VAL A 498 14.85 -13.90 28.96
N THR A 499 15.92 -13.20 29.34
CA THR A 499 16.07 -11.76 29.07
C THR A 499 16.33 -11.48 27.58
N ALA A 500 17.07 -12.36 26.90
CA ALA A 500 17.33 -12.25 25.47
C ALA A 500 16.08 -12.60 24.64
N PHE A 501 15.25 -13.55 25.08
CA PHE A 501 14.05 -13.97 24.34
C PHE A 501 13.09 -12.80 24.08
N THR A 502 12.96 -11.88 25.03
CA THR A 502 11.99 -10.78 24.94
C THR A 502 12.34 -9.80 23.81
N CYS A 503 13.61 -9.42 23.68
CA CYS A 503 14.11 -8.55 22.62
C CYS A 503 14.37 -9.26 21.29
N THR A 504 14.39 -10.59 21.29
CA THR A 504 14.62 -11.41 20.10
C THR A 504 13.36 -12.05 19.54
N ALA A 505 12.24 -11.90 20.24
CA ALA A 505 10.95 -12.46 19.87
C ALA A 505 10.57 -12.22 18.39
N PRO A 506 10.85 -11.07 17.74
CA PRO A 506 10.56 -10.92 16.31
C PRO A 506 11.39 -11.86 15.42
N PHE A 507 12.67 -12.03 15.71
CA PHE A 507 13.58 -12.87 14.92
C PHE A 507 13.40 -14.35 15.25
N ALA A 508 13.38 -14.70 16.54
CA ALA A 508 13.08 -16.06 16.99
C ALA A 508 11.67 -16.50 16.52
N GLY A 509 10.69 -15.58 16.58
CA GLY A 509 9.34 -15.77 16.07
C GLY A 509 9.31 -16.05 14.57
N SER A 510 10.10 -15.34 13.75
CA SER A 510 10.19 -15.62 12.31
C SER A 510 10.79 -17.00 11.98
N VAL A 511 11.71 -17.49 12.81
CA VAL A 511 12.29 -18.84 12.70
C VAL A 511 11.28 -19.90 13.13
N LEU A 512 10.53 -19.65 14.20
CA LEU A 512 9.44 -20.52 14.66
C LEU A 512 8.28 -20.57 13.67
N ALA A 513 7.88 -19.43 13.09
CA ALA A 513 6.78 -19.35 12.13
C ALA A 513 7.06 -20.22 10.89
N GLN A 514 8.28 -20.15 10.34
CA GLN A 514 8.69 -21.02 9.24
C GLN A 514 8.78 -22.50 9.64
N ALA A 515 9.18 -22.79 10.88
CA ALA A 515 9.21 -24.15 11.38
C ALA A 515 7.79 -24.75 11.49
N VAL A 516 6.83 -23.97 12.00
CA VAL A 516 5.42 -24.34 12.11
C VAL A 516 4.77 -24.54 10.74
N ALA A 517 5.10 -23.71 9.74
CA ALA A 517 4.57 -23.84 8.38
C ALA A 517 4.85 -25.21 7.73
N THR A 518 5.96 -25.86 8.13
CA THR A 518 6.33 -27.20 7.62
C THR A 518 5.79 -28.36 8.46
N GLY A 519 5.04 -28.09 9.54
CA GLY A 519 4.38 -29.09 10.38
C GLY A 519 5.32 -30.03 11.16
N SER A 520 6.62 -29.77 11.19
CA SER A 520 7.61 -30.66 11.80
C SER A 520 8.24 -30.05 13.05
N TRP A 521 7.91 -30.61 14.22
CA TRP A 521 8.50 -30.26 15.52
C TRP A 521 10.02 -30.34 15.52
N VAL A 522 10.57 -31.26 14.71
CA VAL A 522 12.00 -31.45 14.51
C VAL A 522 12.66 -30.21 13.88
N ARG A 523 12.00 -29.52 12.93
CA ARG A 523 12.53 -28.27 12.35
C ARG A 523 12.46 -27.11 13.33
N ALA A 524 11.45 -27.04 14.19
CA ALA A 524 11.37 -26.02 15.24
C ALA A 524 12.49 -26.20 16.27
N MET A 525 12.71 -27.43 16.73
CA MET A 525 13.83 -27.78 17.59
C MET A 525 15.18 -27.47 16.93
N LEU A 526 15.36 -27.88 15.67
CA LEU A 526 16.61 -27.64 14.94
C LEU A 526 16.86 -26.14 14.71
N GLY A 527 15.85 -25.38 14.30
CA GLY A 527 15.95 -23.93 14.09
C GLY A 527 16.31 -23.18 15.37
N MET A 528 15.63 -23.50 16.48
CA MET A 528 15.93 -22.91 17.79
C MET A 528 17.29 -23.35 18.35
N ALA A 529 17.70 -24.59 18.10
CA ALA A 529 19.03 -25.07 18.48
C ALA A 529 20.13 -24.35 17.70
N VAL A 530 19.98 -24.18 16.38
CA VAL A 530 20.93 -23.44 15.53
C VAL A 530 20.97 -21.97 15.97
N TYR A 531 19.82 -21.33 16.15
CA TYR A 531 19.71 -19.96 16.62
C TYR A 531 20.40 -19.73 17.98
N ALA A 532 20.12 -20.58 18.97
CA ALA A 532 20.75 -20.50 20.29
C ALA A 532 22.24 -20.84 20.27
N SER A 533 22.66 -21.77 19.41
CA SER A 533 24.08 -22.10 19.23
C SER A 533 24.87 -20.92 18.65
N ALA A 534 24.28 -20.17 17.72
CA ALA A 534 24.88 -18.97 17.15
C ALA A 534 25.15 -17.90 18.22
N ILE A 535 24.23 -17.74 19.17
CA ILE A 535 24.38 -16.83 20.31
C ILE A 535 25.42 -17.35 21.31
N ALA A 536 25.38 -18.65 21.65
CA ALA A 536 26.23 -19.24 22.67
C ALA A 536 27.70 -19.36 22.23
N LEU A 537 27.96 -19.52 20.93
CA LEU A 537 29.27 -19.83 20.38
C LEU A 537 30.31 -18.72 20.66
N PRO A 538 30.02 -17.42 20.45
CA PRO A 538 30.96 -16.35 20.81
C PRO A 538 31.29 -16.31 22.31
N PHE A 539 30.31 -16.52 23.20
CA PHE A 539 30.56 -16.58 24.64
C PHE A 539 31.41 -17.80 25.03
N PHE A 540 31.15 -18.95 24.41
CA PHE A 540 31.93 -20.16 24.62
C PHE A 540 33.40 -19.98 24.18
N VAL A 541 33.62 -19.39 22.99
CA VAL A 541 34.96 -19.07 22.48
C VAL A 541 35.68 -18.07 23.39
N LEU A 542 35.01 -16.99 23.79
CA LEU A 542 35.58 -15.98 24.69
C LEU A 542 35.96 -16.58 26.06
N ALA A 543 35.15 -17.50 26.60
CA ALA A 543 35.41 -18.16 27.87
C ALA A 543 36.60 -19.15 27.83
N ILE A 544 36.89 -19.74 26.67
CA ILE A 544 38.05 -20.63 26.46
C ILE A 544 39.36 -19.86 26.39
N SER A 545 39.32 -18.58 25.98
CA SER A 545 40.50 -17.73 25.82
C SER A 545 40.67 -16.73 26.99
N PRO A 546 41.27 -17.13 28.13
CA PRO A 546 41.54 -16.21 29.24
C PRO A 546 42.47 -15.04 28.82
N GLY A 547 43.32 -15.24 27.81
CA GLY A 547 44.16 -14.20 27.23
C GLY A 547 43.43 -13.17 26.36
N ALA A 548 42.22 -13.47 25.86
CA ALA A 548 41.36 -12.49 25.20
C ALA A 548 40.54 -11.72 26.24
N LEU A 549 40.12 -12.41 27.31
CA LEU A 549 39.42 -11.81 28.45
C LEU A 549 40.24 -10.71 29.14
N SER A 550 41.56 -10.90 29.26
CA SER A 550 42.47 -9.90 29.85
C SER A 550 42.79 -8.72 28.92
N ARG A 551 42.49 -8.81 27.62
CA ARG A 551 42.71 -7.75 26.62
C ARG A 551 41.47 -6.90 26.35
N LEU A 552 40.29 -7.31 26.83
CA LEU A 552 39.07 -6.53 26.69
C LEU A 552 39.21 -5.21 27.46
N PRO A 553 38.95 -4.04 26.83
CA PRO A 553 39.02 -2.76 27.49
C PRO A 553 38.07 -2.77 28.70
N ARG A 554 38.56 -2.28 29.84
CA ARG A 554 37.71 -2.13 31.03
C ARG A 554 36.46 -1.34 30.64
N ALA A 555 35.31 -1.76 31.17
CA ALA A 555 34.03 -1.07 31.03
C ALA A 555 34.14 0.38 31.57
N GLY A 556 34.66 1.29 30.75
CA GLY A 556 34.85 2.71 31.04
C GLY A 556 33.76 3.55 30.38
N ALA A 557 34.11 4.77 29.95
CA ALA A 557 33.18 5.73 29.37
C ALA A 557 32.43 5.21 28.13
N TRP A 558 33.11 4.47 27.24
CA TRP A 558 32.49 3.86 26.06
C TRP A 558 31.35 2.88 26.44
N MET A 559 31.51 2.09 27.51
CA MET A 559 30.44 1.20 27.98
C MET A 559 29.25 1.97 28.53
N ASN A 560 29.48 3.13 29.15
CA ASN A 560 28.40 4.00 29.63
C ASN A 560 27.61 4.58 28.45
N GLU A 561 28.31 5.05 27.41
CA GLU A 561 27.69 5.57 26.20
C GLU A 561 26.78 4.53 25.52
N PHE A 562 27.24 3.29 25.37
CA PHE A 562 26.43 2.22 24.80
C PHE A 562 25.19 1.89 25.64
N LYS A 563 25.29 1.98 26.97
CA LYS A 563 24.13 1.80 27.87
C LYS A 563 23.10 2.90 27.70
N VAL A 564 23.54 4.16 27.62
CA VAL A 564 22.63 5.30 27.46
C VAL A 564 21.97 5.26 26.09
N VAL A 565 22.72 5.03 25.00
CA VAL A 565 22.15 4.89 23.66
C VAL A 565 21.20 3.70 23.58
N GLY A 566 21.60 2.53 24.09
CA GLY A 566 20.76 1.33 24.13
C GLY A 566 19.48 1.52 24.94
N GLY A 567 19.56 2.18 26.10
CA GLY A 567 18.40 2.49 26.94
C GLY A 567 17.40 3.44 26.27
N LEU A 568 17.90 4.46 25.57
CA LEU A 568 17.05 5.38 24.80
C LEU A 568 16.34 4.68 23.63
N VAL A 569 17.06 3.82 22.89
CA VAL A 569 16.48 3.01 21.81
C VAL A 569 15.45 2.00 22.35
N GLU A 570 15.73 1.37 23.49
CA GLU A 570 14.81 0.44 24.13
C GLU A 570 13.50 1.12 24.56
N LEU A 571 13.58 2.33 25.13
CA LEU A 571 12.39 3.11 25.47
C LEU A 571 11.58 3.50 24.23
N ALA A 572 12.24 3.82 23.11
CA ALA A 572 11.56 4.05 21.84
C ALA A 572 10.87 2.79 21.30
N ALA A 573 11.49 1.62 21.47
CA ALA A 573 10.91 0.33 21.09
C ALA A 573 9.71 -0.05 21.98
N ALA A 574 9.73 0.27 23.28
CA ALA A 574 8.60 0.04 24.19
C ALA A 574 7.32 0.75 23.73
N LEU A 575 7.44 1.96 23.16
CA LEU A 575 6.31 2.71 22.61
C LEU A 575 5.61 2.00 21.46
N LYS A 576 6.34 1.19 20.67
CA LYS A 576 5.71 0.40 19.60
C LYS A 576 4.71 -0.59 20.16
N PHE A 577 5.11 -1.34 21.19
CA PHE A 577 4.23 -2.33 21.82
C PHE A 577 3.06 -1.65 22.53
N LEU A 578 3.30 -0.48 23.12
CA LEU A 578 2.24 0.36 23.70
C LEU A 578 1.23 0.82 22.64
N ALA A 579 1.70 1.17 21.43
CA ALA A 579 0.83 1.59 20.34
C ALA A 579 -0.09 0.46 19.83
N ILE A 580 0.39 -0.79 19.85
CA ILE A 580 -0.44 -1.96 19.54
C ILE A 580 -1.57 -2.10 20.57
N CYS A 581 -1.27 -1.89 21.86
CA CYS A 581 -2.29 -1.90 22.92
C CYS A 581 -3.31 -0.76 22.77
N ASP A 582 -2.83 0.45 22.47
CA ASP A 582 -3.65 1.65 22.29
C ASP A 582 -4.64 1.48 21.13
N ASN A 583 -4.18 0.93 20.00
CA ASN A 583 -5.02 0.61 18.84
C ASN A 583 -6.08 -0.46 19.15
N ALA A 584 -5.74 -1.48 19.94
CA ALA A 584 -6.68 -2.54 20.31
C ALA A 584 -7.75 -2.07 21.32
N TRP A 585 -7.42 -1.11 22.19
CA TRP A 585 -8.35 -0.56 23.18
C TRP A 585 -9.02 0.75 22.76
N GLY A 586 -8.63 1.33 21.62
CA GLY A 586 -9.24 2.53 21.03
C GLY A 586 -9.00 3.81 21.84
N TRP A 587 -7.93 3.87 22.64
CA TRP A 587 -7.60 5.05 23.45
C TRP A 587 -7.20 6.26 22.59
N GLY A 588 -6.61 6.02 21.41
CA GLY A 588 -6.26 7.07 20.44
C GLY A 588 -5.19 8.05 20.94
N VAL A 589 -4.48 7.71 22.01
CA VAL A 589 -3.45 8.56 22.62
C VAL A 589 -2.12 8.35 21.91
N VAL A 590 -1.83 7.12 21.45
CA VAL A 590 -0.57 6.75 20.79
C VAL A 590 -0.75 6.75 19.27
N GLY A 591 -1.09 7.91 18.72
CA GLY A 591 -1.23 8.10 17.28
C GLY A 591 0.10 8.12 16.52
N ARG A 592 0.02 8.15 15.19
CA ARG A 592 1.18 8.24 14.27
C ARG A 592 2.08 9.40 14.65
N THR A 593 1.49 10.58 14.83
CA THR A 593 2.21 11.82 15.12
C THR A 593 3.01 11.73 16.40
N LEU A 594 2.42 11.18 17.49
CA LEU A 594 3.13 11.03 18.76
C LEU A 594 4.28 10.03 18.64
N THR A 595 4.05 8.89 17.98
CA THR A 595 5.06 7.84 17.85
C THR A 595 6.27 8.34 17.05
N ILE A 596 6.04 9.01 15.91
CA ILE A 596 7.11 9.60 15.09
C ILE A 596 7.79 10.75 15.86
N ALA A 597 7.03 11.59 16.59
CA ALA A 597 7.59 12.67 17.39
C ALA A 597 8.57 12.15 18.45
N VAL A 598 8.19 11.09 19.17
CA VAL A 598 9.05 10.52 20.21
C VAL A 598 10.26 9.83 19.60
N TRP A 599 10.10 9.09 18.50
CA TRP A 599 11.24 8.47 17.80
C TRP A 599 12.22 9.50 17.25
N ALA A 600 11.73 10.58 16.65
CA ALA A 600 12.56 11.69 16.19
C ALA A 600 13.26 12.39 17.37
N ALA A 601 12.55 12.65 18.47
CA ALA A 601 13.11 13.27 19.67
C ALA A 601 14.21 12.39 20.29
N VAL A 602 14.00 11.07 20.37
CA VAL A 602 14.99 10.11 20.87
C VAL A 602 16.22 10.07 19.96
N ALA A 603 16.04 9.98 18.64
CA ALA A 603 17.15 9.98 17.68
C ALA A 603 18.00 11.26 17.75
N LEU A 604 17.34 12.43 17.87
CA LEU A 604 18.02 13.70 18.06
C LEU A 604 18.74 13.75 19.42
N LEU A 605 18.11 13.28 20.49
CA LEU A 605 18.72 13.23 21.82
C LEU A 605 19.97 12.33 21.84
N ILE A 606 19.94 11.18 21.15
CA ILE A 606 21.11 10.31 20.94
C ILE A 606 22.20 11.06 20.17
N ALA A 607 21.87 11.77 19.09
CA ALA A 607 22.85 12.55 18.33
C ALA A 607 23.53 13.62 19.20
N PHE A 608 22.76 14.38 19.98
CA PHE A 608 23.30 15.39 20.91
C PHE A 608 24.10 14.78 22.06
N TYR A 609 23.71 13.60 22.54
CA TYR A 609 24.44 12.85 23.55
C TYR A 609 25.81 12.37 23.02
N VAL A 610 25.84 11.77 21.82
CA VAL A 610 27.09 11.29 21.20
C VAL A 610 28.06 12.45 20.88
N LEU A 611 27.53 13.63 20.51
CA LEU A 611 28.28 14.87 20.34
C LEU A 611 28.81 15.49 21.65
N GLY A 612 28.44 14.93 22.82
CA GLY A 612 28.90 15.39 24.13
C GLY A 612 28.25 16.68 24.63
N LYS A 613 27.18 17.15 23.97
CA LYS A 613 26.41 18.34 24.37
C LYS A 613 25.47 18.06 25.55
N VAL A 614 24.99 16.82 25.68
CA VAL A 614 24.20 16.33 26.81
C VAL A 614 25.03 15.26 27.53
N ARG A 615 25.10 15.32 28.87
CA ARG A 615 25.90 14.39 29.69
C ARG A 615 25.02 13.73 30.74
N MET A 616 25.17 12.42 30.93
CA MET A 616 24.53 11.67 32.00
C MET A 616 25.52 11.42 33.16
N ALA A 617 25.00 11.10 34.33
CA ALA A 617 25.82 10.81 35.51
C ALA A 617 26.71 9.58 35.25
N GLY A 618 28.03 9.79 35.10
CA GLY A 618 29.01 8.73 34.84
C GLY A 618 29.94 8.95 33.63
N ASP A 619 29.70 9.96 32.80
CA ASP A 619 30.49 10.24 31.59
C ASP A 619 31.77 11.04 31.88
N THR A 620 32.90 10.64 31.27
CA THR A 620 34.14 11.43 31.28
C THR A 620 34.08 12.57 30.27
N PRO A 621 34.65 13.76 30.56
CA PRO A 621 34.62 14.89 29.63
C PRO A 621 35.40 14.54 28.34
N VAL A 622 34.70 14.54 27.21
CA VAL A 622 35.28 14.37 25.87
C VAL A 622 35.71 15.74 25.38
N ALA A 623 37.02 15.96 25.20
CA ALA A 623 37.57 17.23 24.71
C ALA A 623 37.43 17.38 23.18
N GLU A 624 37.46 16.27 22.44
CA GLU A 624 37.24 16.24 20.98
C GLU A 624 36.42 15.00 20.60
N ALA A 625 35.41 15.17 19.74
CA ALA A 625 34.63 14.06 19.22
C ALA A 625 35.43 13.31 18.15
N GLY A 626 35.94 12.13 18.47
CA GLY A 626 36.63 11.29 17.49
C GLY A 626 35.76 10.93 16.29
N VAL A 627 36.37 10.65 15.13
CA VAL A 627 35.72 10.42 13.82
C VAL A 627 34.53 9.45 13.89
N GLY A 628 34.65 8.37 14.67
CA GLY A 628 33.57 7.39 14.84
C GLY A 628 32.35 7.93 15.58
N ARG A 629 32.54 8.81 16.58
CA ARG A 629 31.44 9.45 17.32
C ARG A 629 30.72 10.46 16.45
N THR A 630 31.47 11.26 15.68
CA THR A 630 30.88 12.21 14.74
C THR A 630 30.09 11.50 13.64
N LEU A 631 30.58 10.38 13.11
CA LEU A 631 29.87 9.62 12.08
C LEU A 631 28.57 9.02 12.63
N LEU A 632 28.61 8.43 13.83
CA LEU A 632 27.41 7.90 14.51
C LEU A 632 26.40 9.02 14.81
N ALA A 633 26.87 10.17 15.28
CA ALA A 633 26.02 11.33 15.52
C ALA A 633 25.37 11.85 14.23
N ILE A 634 26.10 11.91 13.11
CA ILE A 634 25.55 12.30 11.80
C ILE A 634 24.45 11.31 11.36
N ILE A 635 24.65 10.00 11.55
CA ILE A 635 23.64 8.99 11.21
C ILE A 635 22.36 9.20 12.03
N PHE A 636 22.47 9.34 13.35
CA PHE A 636 21.30 9.55 14.22
C PHE A 636 20.65 10.93 13.99
N LEU A 637 21.43 11.95 13.67
CA LEU A 637 20.92 13.28 13.34
C LEU A 637 20.17 13.26 12.00
N ALA A 638 20.73 12.61 10.98
CA ALA A 638 20.06 12.42 9.69
C ALA A 638 18.78 11.61 9.85
N LEU A 639 18.80 10.53 10.66
CA LEU A 639 17.61 9.74 10.97
C LEU A 639 16.56 10.56 11.72
N GLY A 640 16.96 11.34 12.73
CA GLY A 640 16.07 12.20 13.50
C GLY A 640 15.43 13.29 12.65
N LEU A 641 16.19 13.94 11.78
CA LEU A 641 15.69 14.95 10.83
C LEU A 641 14.77 14.33 9.77
N TRP A 642 15.10 13.14 9.29
CA TRP A 642 14.29 12.41 8.32
C TRP A 642 12.94 11.96 8.93
N LEU A 643 12.96 11.43 10.16
CA LEU A 643 11.74 11.13 10.91
C LEU A 643 10.93 12.41 11.22
N ALA A 644 11.61 13.51 11.55
CA ALA A 644 10.96 14.80 11.77
C ALA A 644 10.25 15.35 10.51
N ALA A 645 10.79 15.09 9.30
CA ALA A 645 10.11 15.41 8.06
C ALA A 645 8.78 14.62 7.90
N GLY A 646 8.69 13.42 8.49
CA GLY A 646 7.46 12.63 8.57
C GLY A 646 6.34 13.29 9.39
N LEU A 647 6.69 14.12 10.40
CA LEU A 647 5.70 14.94 11.12
C LEU A 647 5.11 16.04 10.23
N ALA A 648 5.86 16.52 9.24
CA ALA A 648 5.40 17.53 8.27
C ALA A 648 4.55 16.91 7.12
N GLY A 649 4.11 15.66 7.26
CA GLY A 649 3.24 14.98 6.28
C GLY A 649 3.97 14.33 5.12
N HIS A 650 5.31 14.25 5.14
CA HIS A 650 6.07 13.50 4.14
C HIS A 650 5.96 11.99 4.40
N ASN A 651 5.89 11.20 3.32
CA ASN A 651 5.83 9.74 3.40
C ASN A 651 7.23 9.16 3.69
N LEU A 652 7.36 8.35 4.74
CA LEU A 652 8.63 7.77 5.20
C LEU A 652 8.99 6.45 4.45
N GLY A 653 8.27 6.09 3.40
CA GLY A 653 8.53 4.89 2.61
C GLY A 653 8.43 3.61 3.44
N VAL A 654 9.51 2.82 3.48
CA VAL A 654 9.54 1.50 4.15
C VAL A 654 9.36 1.59 5.67
N LEU A 655 9.73 2.71 6.31
CA LEU A 655 9.57 2.86 7.77
C LEU A 655 8.16 3.31 8.17
N GLU A 656 7.32 3.71 7.22
CA GLU A 656 5.92 4.05 7.48
C GLU A 656 5.15 2.85 8.07
N SER A 657 5.43 1.63 7.59
CA SER A 657 4.82 0.39 8.10
C SER A 657 5.22 0.03 9.53
N PHE A 658 6.22 0.71 10.08
CA PHE A 658 6.66 0.52 11.46
C PHE A 658 5.86 1.39 12.45
N PHE A 659 5.23 2.47 11.98
CA PHE A 659 4.47 3.41 12.78
C PHE A 659 2.96 3.15 12.67
N PRO A 660 2.17 3.38 13.72
CA PRO A 660 0.72 3.24 13.65
C PRO A 660 0.14 4.22 12.63
N ALA A 661 -0.81 3.79 11.82
CA ALA A 661 -1.60 4.70 10.99
C ALA A 661 -2.50 5.57 11.88
N ASP A 662 -2.78 6.81 11.45
CA ASP A 662 -3.74 7.65 12.17
C ASP A 662 -5.11 6.97 12.21
N ALA A 663 -5.70 6.89 13.41
CA ALA A 663 -7.09 6.48 13.57
C ALA A 663 -7.96 7.46 12.77
N ALA A 664 -8.78 6.93 11.86
CA ALA A 664 -9.75 7.76 11.15
C ALA A 664 -10.70 8.40 12.17
N PRO A 665 -11.05 9.69 12.03
CA PRO A 665 -12.06 10.33 12.87
C PRO A 665 -13.44 9.69 12.71
#